data_AF-A0A9N9WCK8-F1
#
_entry.id   AF-A0A9N9WCK8-F1
#
_cell.length_a   1.000
_cell.length_b   1.000
_cell.length_c   1.000
_cell.angle_alpha   90.00
_cell.angle_beta   90.00
_cell.angle_gamma   90.00
#
_symmetry.space_group_name_H-M   'P 1'
#
loop_
_entity.id
_entity.type
_entity.pdbx_description
1 polymer ?
#
loop_
_entity_poly.entity_id
_entity_poly.type
_entity_poly.pdbx_seq_one_letter_code
_entity_poly.pdbx_strand_id
1 'polypeptide(L)'
;MLTVFFDKYIPSLLESCKKYKKITPLTELQQIQLTCYLLECFLNKSLLPSECPKEWYETYFVFCIVWGFGSALFQDQLVDWRNEFSKWFCNEFKQIKFPSTGNVFSFFIDPETKKFLPWSEKVENFELDPDIPLQVRIQTTRIRFFMDLLIAKQKPVMLVGSAGSGKTVSVAAKLNALPDSFAIANAPLNFYTTSEMIQKVLEKPLEKKSGRNFGPPGSKFMIYFVDDMNMPEVDKYGTVQPHTLIRQFMDYKHCFPGLDACFHIYKQILSQHLANPLNKFGVAVIRYAEPLVNAALALHNKLSSVFLPTAIKFHYIFNLRDLSNIFQGILFTTGDAIKQQSELIRLWMHEATRVYSDKLVDSSDNENFSKLITEVIKKNCEDFDENVVFEKPLIYCHFAEGIGDPKYFPIKDWPQIKKLLDESLSGYNDLVATMNLVLFEDAMYHICRINRILEAPRGNALLVGVGGSGKQSLSRLSAFISSLEVFQLQLRKGYGINDLKLDLAGLYMKAGLKNIGNIFLMTDAQVAEERFLVLINDLLASGEIPELFADDEIENIINGVRGEASLVEPVAVFMSHVHQSVNRMSAVYFQNERRYNYTTPKTFLEQITLYSKLLNEKTKNLIMMIARLENGLEKLASCAADVAVLKVTLAEQEIELKIKNKAAEELIEVVGAESEKVSKEKAFAAEEEKKVKVIEEDVTIKAKICADDLAKAEPALIAAQEALNTLNKNNLTELKSFGSPPDAVVNVTAAVLVLFSKKGKIPKDRSWKACKLMMAKVDQFLNDLVYYDKENIHPDVIKAVQPYIKNPEFNAEFIMSKSAAAAGLCSWVINIAKFYDVYVVVEPKRRALNAANAELQAARDKLAFLTDQIKELEEKLEVLLKAFQEAVNEKMKCQAEADATNATIDLANRLVNGLASEKIRWSATVVNLKESGVMLPGDVLLVTAFISYVGCFMRAYRQQLMNEDWVPMLAKTNPKIETTEGLDPLSMLTDDAQVAVWNNEGLPTDTMSTENATILTNSARWPLMIDPQLQGIKWIKSRYGDALVTIRLTQRNYLDRIERAVNNGNVVMLENIGESVDAVLEPLLGRVLIRKGKVLKIGDREIDYNPQFRLIMQTKLANPHYQPEMQAQCTLINFTVTRDGLEEQLLGEVVKAERPDLESLRAGLTKQQNDFKITLKTLEDDLLKRLSSAGPDILSDSALVINLETTKKTAADIEIKVEEGKITAVKIDEARERYRLVATICTNNIREKITLFVSLH
;
A
#
# COMPACT_ATOMS: atom_id res chain seq x y z
N MET A 1 19.45 83.75 11.67
CA MET A 1 18.93 85.12 11.45
C MET A 1 17.53 85.11 10.85
N LEU A 2 17.27 84.35 9.77
CA LEU A 2 15.93 84.25 9.15
C LEU A 2 14.83 83.73 10.08
N THR A 3 15.13 82.82 11.01
CA THR A 3 14.16 82.28 12.00
C THR A 3 13.46 83.38 12.79
N VAL A 4 14.20 84.42 13.19
CA VAL A 4 13.65 85.58 13.91
C VAL A 4 12.61 86.33 13.08
N PHE A 5 12.78 86.37 11.76
CA PHE A 5 11.81 87.01 10.86
C PHE A 5 10.61 86.11 10.57
N PHE A 6 10.79 84.80 10.49
CA PHE A 6 9.67 83.86 10.42
C PHE A 6 8.77 83.99 11.66
N ASP A 7 9.35 83.97 12.85
CA ASP A 7 8.60 84.09 14.12
C ASP A 7 7.91 85.46 14.25
N LYS A 8 8.55 86.52 13.75
CA LYS A 8 8.03 87.89 13.83
C LYS A 8 6.86 88.16 12.86
N TYR A 9 6.95 87.69 11.61
CA TYR A 9 6.03 88.11 10.56
C TYR A 9 4.98 87.05 10.18
N ILE A 10 5.33 85.77 10.18
CA ILE A 10 4.48 84.72 9.60
C ILE A 10 3.23 84.41 10.44
N PRO A 11 3.26 84.34 11.78
CA PRO A 11 2.06 84.04 12.57
C PRO A 11 0.91 85.04 12.36
N SER A 12 1.21 86.35 12.44
CA SER A 12 0.22 87.42 12.21
C SER A 12 -0.27 87.44 10.76
N LEU A 13 0.61 87.14 9.79
CA LEU A 13 0.24 86.99 8.39
C LEU A 13 -0.71 85.81 8.15
N LEU A 14 -0.47 84.64 8.76
CA LEU A 14 -1.33 83.47 8.60
C LEU A 14 -2.74 83.73 9.14
N GLU A 15 -2.84 84.40 10.29
CA GLU A 15 -4.13 84.74 10.89
C GLU A 15 -4.88 85.80 10.07
N SER A 16 -4.20 86.88 9.65
CA SER A 16 -4.85 87.92 8.86
C SER A 16 -5.18 87.45 7.44
N CYS A 17 -4.37 86.59 6.83
CA CYS A 17 -4.61 86.09 5.47
C CYS A 17 -5.87 85.23 5.36
N LYS A 18 -6.39 84.69 6.47
CA LYS A 18 -7.70 84.01 6.50
C LYS A 18 -8.88 84.95 6.22
N LYS A 19 -8.70 86.26 6.45
CA LYS A 19 -9.74 87.29 6.25
C LYS A 19 -9.86 87.76 4.80
N TYR A 20 -8.82 87.58 3.99
CA TYR A 20 -8.78 88.08 2.61
C TYR A 20 -9.19 87.01 1.60
N LYS A 21 -9.98 87.40 0.59
CA LYS A 21 -10.31 86.51 -0.52
C LYS A 21 -9.15 86.39 -1.50
N LYS A 22 -8.84 85.16 -1.89
CA LYS A 22 -7.82 84.80 -2.88
C LYS A 22 -8.51 84.33 -4.16
N ILE A 23 -7.87 84.52 -5.31
CA ILE A 23 -8.43 84.10 -6.61
C ILE A 23 -8.55 82.58 -6.73
N THR A 24 -7.64 81.85 -6.08
CA THR A 24 -7.64 80.40 -5.95
C THR A 24 -7.40 80.05 -4.48
N PRO A 25 -8.07 79.03 -3.91
CA PRO A 25 -7.81 78.59 -2.55
C PRO A 25 -6.36 78.08 -2.44
N LEU A 26 -5.57 78.75 -1.60
CA LEU A 26 -4.18 78.37 -1.29
C LEU A 26 -4.08 77.94 0.17
N THR A 27 -3.44 76.80 0.39
CA THR A 27 -3.09 76.31 1.72
C THR A 27 -2.00 77.16 2.35
N GLU A 28 -1.96 77.20 3.68
CA GLU A 28 -0.93 77.91 4.44
C GLU A 28 0.48 77.46 4.04
N LEU A 29 0.66 76.14 3.81
CA LEU A 29 1.92 75.55 3.38
C LEU A 29 2.39 76.09 2.02
N GLN A 30 1.49 76.24 1.04
CA GLN A 30 1.84 76.75 -0.30
C GLN A 30 2.30 78.21 -0.26
N GLN A 31 1.68 79.04 0.60
CA GLN A 31 2.09 80.44 0.76
C GLN A 31 3.50 80.54 1.38
N ILE A 32 3.78 79.72 2.39
CA ILE A 32 5.10 79.62 3.01
C ILE A 32 6.13 79.08 2.00
N GLN A 33 5.76 78.05 1.24
CA GLN A 33 6.62 77.46 0.22
C GLN A 33 6.99 78.47 -0.87
N LEU A 34 6.04 79.30 -1.33
CA LEU A 34 6.32 80.39 -2.27
C LEU A 34 7.26 81.43 -1.66
N THR A 35 7.06 81.83 -0.40
CA THR A 35 8.00 82.71 0.32
C THR A 35 9.40 82.09 0.36
N CYS A 36 9.53 80.80 0.67
CA CYS A 36 10.82 80.11 0.68
C CYS A 36 11.48 80.06 -0.71
N TYR A 37 10.71 79.85 -1.78
CA TYR A 37 11.24 79.88 -3.15
C TYR A 37 11.72 81.27 -3.56
N LEU A 38 10.97 82.32 -3.21
CA LEU A 38 11.41 83.69 -3.46
C LEU A 38 12.67 84.02 -2.64
N LEU A 39 12.73 83.60 -1.38
CA LEU A 39 13.93 83.75 -0.56
C LEU A 39 15.13 83.01 -1.18
N GLU A 40 14.95 81.79 -1.70
CA GLU A 40 16.01 81.05 -2.40
C GLU A 40 16.54 81.82 -3.63
N CYS A 41 15.69 82.57 -4.33
CA CYS A 41 16.10 83.42 -5.45
C CYS A 41 16.95 84.62 -4.98
N PHE A 42 16.59 85.27 -3.86
CA PHE A 42 17.24 86.49 -3.38
C PHE A 42 18.40 86.27 -2.40
N LEU A 43 18.45 85.13 -1.69
CA LEU A 43 19.51 84.75 -0.74
C LEU A 43 20.73 84.13 -1.45
N ASN A 44 21.17 84.72 -2.56
CA ASN A 44 22.41 84.34 -3.23
C ASN A 44 23.59 85.20 -2.74
N LYS A 45 24.81 84.65 -2.78
CA LYS A 45 26.03 85.33 -2.29
C LYS A 45 26.35 86.64 -3.03
N SER A 46 25.80 86.84 -4.23
CA SER A 46 26.01 88.03 -5.06
C SER A 46 25.11 89.21 -4.66
N LEU A 47 23.89 88.97 -4.17
CA LEU A 47 22.96 90.04 -3.76
C LEU A 47 23.07 90.39 -2.27
N LEU A 48 23.44 89.42 -1.41
CA LEU A 48 23.57 89.57 0.04
C LEU A 48 24.86 88.88 0.56
N PRO A 49 26.02 89.56 0.51
CA PRO A 49 27.26 89.08 1.13
C PRO A 49 27.14 88.89 2.66
N SER A 50 27.96 88.02 3.24
CA SER A 50 27.86 87.54 4.63
C SER A 50 27.91 88.63 5.73
N GLU A 51 28.38 89.84 5.40
CA GLU A 51 28.51 91.01 6.31
C GLU A 51 27.48 92.13 6.01
N CYS A 52 26.31 91.80 5.48
CA CYS A 52 25.28 92.81 5.19
C CYS A 52 24.50 93.27 6.44
N PRO A 53 24.04 94.54 6.48
CA PRO A 53 23.13 95.03 7.52
C PRO A 53 21.87 94.17 7.66
N LYS A 54 21.44 93.92 8.89
CA LYS A 54 20.22 93.13 9.19
C LYS A 54 18.98 93.70 8.48
N GLU A 55 18.93 95.01 8.28
CA GLU A 55 17.85 95.71 7.57
C GLU A 55 17.70 95.25 6.12
N TRP A 56 18.79 94.87 5.43
CA TRP A 56 18.72 94.41 4.05
C TRP A 56 18.10 93.02 3.95
N TYR A 57 18.47 92.11 4.86
CA TYR A 57 17.82 90.80 4.98
C TYR A 57 16.35 90.95 5.31
N GLU A 58 16.00 91.87 6.22
CA GLU A 58 14.60 92.13 6.58
C GLU A 58 13.82 92.74 5.41
N THR A 59 14.43 93.60 4.59
CA THR A 59 13.80 94.22 3.41
C THR A 59 13.48 93.18 2.33
N TYR A 60 14.43 92.30 1.98
CA TYR A 60 14.17 91.20 1.04
C TYR A 60 13.18 90.18 1.61
N PHE A 61 13.24 89.90 2.91
CA PHE A 61 12.29 89.02 3.58
C PHE A 61 10.87 89.59 3.52
N VAL A 62 10.70 90.88 3.83
CA VAL A 62 9.42 91.58 3.72
C VAL A 62 8.89 91.58 2.29
N PHE A 63 9.75 91.77 1.29
CA PHE A 63 9.34 91.64 -0.11
C PHE A 63 8.86 90.22 -0.47
N CYS A 64 9.56 89.19 0.01
CA CYS A 64 9.18 87.79 -0.23
C CYS A 64 7.88 87.38 0.45
N ILE A 65 7.59 87.88 1.66
CA ILE A 65 6.33 87.58 2.36
C ILE A 65 5.17 88.38 1.76
N VAL A 66 5.37 89.64 1.35
CA VAL A 66 4.32 90.44 0.70
C VAL A 66 3.86 89.76 -0.58
N TRP A 67 4.79 89.31 -1.43
CA TRP A 67 4.45 88.59 -2.66
C TRP A 67 4.05 87.13 -2.42
N GLY A 68 4.59 86.46 -1.40
CA GLY A 68 4.22 85.08 -1.04
C GLY A 68 2.77 84.96 -0.56
N PHE A 69 2.32 85.90 0.28
CA PHE A 69 0.96 85.90 0.82
C PHE A 69 -0.03 86.71 -0.02
N GLY A 70 0.44 87.75 -0.71
CA GLY A 70 -0.40 88.72 -1.40
C GLY A 70 -0.55 88.54 -2.91
N SER A 71 0.28 87.73 -3.57
CA SER A 71 0.24 87.55 -5.04
C SER A 71 -1.11 87.02 -5.56
N ALA A 72 -1.73 86.10 -4.81
CA ALA A 72 -3.02 85.48 -5.15
C ALA A 72 -4.24 86.33 -4.76
N LEU A 73 -4.05 87.47 -4.09
CA LEU A 73 -5.13 88.41 -3.83
C LEU A 73 -5.54 89.09 -5.15
N PHE A 74 -6.81 89.39 -5.28
CA PHE A 74 -7.38 89.99 -6.49
C PHE A 74 -8.41 91.06 -6.13
N GLN A 75 -8.82 91.82 -7.15
CA GLN A 75 -9.90 92.77 -7.02
C GLN A 75 -11.22 92.07 -7.35
N ASP A 76 -12.12 91.98 -6.36
CA ASP A 76 -13.51 91.53 -6.53
C ASP A 76 -14.37 92.71 -7.04
N GLN A 77 -15.63 92.46 -7.43
CA GLN A 77 -16.52 93.51 -7.96
C GLN A 77 -16.73 94.69 -6.99
N LEU A 78 -16.65 94.42 -5.67
CA LEU A 78 -16.92 95.40 -4.60
C LEU A 78 -15.68 95.81 -3.80
N VAL A 79 -14.65 94.96 -3.70
CA VAL A 79 -13.51 95.16 -2.79
C VAL A 79 -12.19 94.79 -3.47
N ASP A 80 -11.21 95.69 -3.40
CA ASP A 80 -9.82 95.39 -3.78
C ASP A 80 -9.04 94.83 -2.59
N TRP A 81 -8.92 93.50 -2.54
CA TRP A 81 -8.25 92.79 -1.46
C TRP A 81 -6.74 93.06 -1.41
N ARG A 82 -6.11 93.48 -2.53
CA ARG A 82 -4.68 93.88 -2.52
C ARG A 82 -4.48 95.20 -1.78
N ASN A 83 -5.40 96.14 -1.95
CA ASN A 83 -5.32 97.42 -1.24
C ASN A 83 -5.66 97.28 0.24
N GLU A 84 -6.64 96.45 0.60
CA GLU A 84 -6.93 96.16 2.01
C GLU A 84 -5.77 95.44 2.70
N PHE A 85 -5.16 94.44 2.04
CA PHE A 85 -3.93 93.82 2.52
C PHE A 85 -2.80 94.84 2.69
N SER A 86 -2.59 95.73 1.71
CA SER A 86 -1.56 96.78 1.77
C SER A 86 -1.77 97.73 2.95
N LYS A 87 -3.00 98.18 3.21
CA LYS A 87 -3.33 99.07 4.32
C LYS A 87 -3.06 98.39 5.65
N TRP A 88 -3.53 97.15 5.81
CA TRP A 88 -3.30 96.38 7.02
C TRP A 88 -1.80 96.12 7.24
N PHE A 89 -1.09 95.68 6.20
CA PHE A 89 0.34 95.34 6.30
C PHE A 89 1.18 96.54 6.74
N CYS A 90 0.96 97.72 6.15
CA CYS A 90 1.67 98.94 6.55
C CYS A 90 1.29 99.45 7.95
N ASN A 91 0.08 99.12 8.44
CA ASN A 91 -0.37 99.49 9.78
C ASN A 91 0.22 98.56 10.86
N GLU A 92 0.25 97.25 10.58
CA GLU A 92 0.78 96.22 11.47
C GLU A 92 2.31 96.28 11.55
N PHE A 93 2.98 96.39 10.40
CA PHE A 93 4.43 96.31 10.28
C PHE A 93 5.04 97.67 9.90
N LYS A 94 5.24 98.53 10.89
CA LYS A 94 5.73 99.91 10.72
C LYS A 94 7.26 100.03 10.56
N GLN A 95 8.01 98.93 10.72
CA GLN A 95 9.47 98.97 10.76
C GLN A 95 10.10 99.24 9.38
N ILE A 96 9.52 98.71 8.30
CA ILE A 96 9.97 98.95 6.92
C ILE A 96 8.94 99.84 6.23
N LYS A 97 9.39 101.01 5.76
CA LYS A 97 8.53 102.02 5.15
C LYS A 97 8.48 101.85 3.63
N PHE A 98 7.28 101.68 3.09
CA PHE A 98 7.01 101.76 1.66
C PHE A 98 6.80 103.24 1.24
N PRO A 99 7.17 103.64 0.01
CA PRO A 99 6.84 104.95 -0.51
C PRO A 99 5.31 105.17 -0.56
N SER A 100 4.85 106.40 -0.28
CA SER A 100 3.41 106.71 -0.14
C SER A 100 2.63 106.68 -1.46
N THR A 101 3.31 106.67 -2.59
CA THR A 101 2.73 106.69 -3.95
C THR A 101 2.43 105.26 -4.43
N GLY A 102 1.33 104.67 -3.95
CA GLY A 102 0.84 103.37 -4.40
C GLY A 102 0.70 102.34 -3.28
N ASN A 103 0.33 101.11 -3.65
CA ASN A 103 0.24 99.98 -2.71
C ASN A 103 1.59 99.22 -2.61
N VAL A 104 1.75 98.35 -1.60
CA VAL A 104 2.99 97.57 -1.39
C VAL A 104 3.41 96.74 -2.61
N PHE A 105 2.47 96.36 -3.48
CA PHE A 105 2.74 95.62 -4.72
C PHE A 105 3.22 96.49 -5.88
N SER A 106 3.24 97.81 -5.72
CA SER A 106 3.65 98.77 -6.75
C SER A 106 5.15 99.05 -6.78
N PHE A 107 5.91 98.39 -5.90
CA PHE A 107 7.35 98.56 -5.78
C PHE A 107 8.10 97.26 -6.02
N PHE A 108 9.33 97.37 -6.53
CA PHE A 108 10.34 96.32 -6.58
C PHE A 108 11.57 96.74 -5.79
N ILE A 109 12.41 95.78 -5.41
CA ILE A 109 13.71 96.10 -4.79
C ILE A 109 14.76 96.22 -5.89
N ASP A 110 15.39 97.39 -5.95
CA ASP A 110 16.53 97.61 -6.83
C ASP A 110 17.77 96.85 -6.29
N PRO A 111 18.42 95.99 -7.10
CA PRO A 111 19.58 95.20 -6.67
C PRO A 111 20.79 96.04 -6.23
N GLU A 112 20.92 97.28 -6.70
CA GLU A 112 22.06 98.16 -6.40
C GLU A 112 21.79 99.05 -5.18
N THR A 113 20.67 99.78 -5.16
CA THR A 113 20.34 100.70 -4.06
C THR A 113 19.64 100.04 -2.87
N LYS A 114 19.17 98.78 -3.03
CA LYS A 114 18.47 97.97 -2.01
C LYS A 114 17.19 98.61 -1.43
N LYS A 115 16.63 99.61 -2.12
CA LYS A 115 15.41 100.34 -1.73
C LYS A 115 14.24 99.95 -2.62
N PHE A 116 13.03 100.25 -2.15
CA PHE A 116 11.79 100.07 -2.91
C PHE A 116 11.64 101.19 -3.95
N LEU A 117 11.72 100.83 -5.23
CA LEU A 117 11.49 101.72 -6.37
C LEU A 117 10.20 101.33 -7.12
N PRO A 118 9.49 102.28 -7.73
CA PRO A 118 8.25 101.98 -8.46
C PRO A 118 8.55 101.19 -9.74
N TRP A 119 7.69 100.21 -10.06
CA TRP A 119 7.87 99.36 -11.25
C TRP A 119 7.94 100.14 -12.59
N SER A 120 7.48 101.40 -12.62
CA SER A 120 7.57 102.28 -13.78
C SER A 120 9.02 102.52 -14.25
N GLU A 121 9.99 102.50 -13.33
CA GLU A 121 11.41 102.70 -13.67
C GLU A 121 12.04 101.50 -14.38
N LYS A 122 11.38 100.33 -14.36
CA LYS A 122 11.88 99.08 -14.94
C LYS A 122 11.24 98.75 -16.30
N VAL A 123 10.33 99.59 -16.80
CA VAL A 123 9.69 99.39 -18.11
C VAL A 123 10.62 99.93 -19.19
N GLU A 124 11.07 99.07 -20.13
CA GLU A 124 11.92 99.47 -21.27
C GLU A 124 11.18 100.43 -22.23
N ASN A 125 11.76 100.91 -23.34
CA ASN A 125 11.05 101.67 -24.40
C ASN A 125 10.50 100.72 -25.49
N PHE A 126 9.36 101.04 -26.13
CA PHE A 126 8.66 100.11 -27.05
C PHE A 126 8.23 100.80 -28.32
N GLU A 127 8.44 100.07 -29.40
CA GLU A 127 7.91 100.36 -30.72
C GLU A 127 6.78 99.37 -30.98
N LEU A 128 5.62 99.91 -31.40
CA LEU A 128 4.42 99.14 -31.66
C LEU A 128 4.57 98.42 -33.01
N ASP A 129 4.58 97.09 -32.98
CA ASP A 129 4.60 96.27 -34.18
C ASP A 129 3.14 95.96 -34.60
N PRO A 130 2.66 96.49 -35.74
CA PRO A 130 1.26 96.37 -36.17
C PRO A 130 0.85 94.95 -36.56
N ASP A 131 1.79 94.02 -36.76
CA ASP A 131 1.47 92.63 -37.15
C ASP A 131 1.18 91.70 -35.95
N ILE A 132 1.34 92.18 -34.71
CA ILE A 132 1.15 91.37 -33.49
C ILE A 132 -0.03 91.90 -32.65
N PRO A 133 -1.11 91.12 -32.45
CA PRO A 133 -2.24 91.53 -31.61
C PRO A 133 -1.86 91.68 -30.12
N LEU A 134 -2.25 92.81 -29.50
CA LEU A 134 -2.19 93.12 -28.06
C LEU A 134 -0.78 93.12 -27.41
N GLN A 135 -0.17 94.31 -27.36
CA GLN A 135 1.08 94.58 -26.65
C GLN A 135 0.81 95.48 -25.41
N VAL A 136 0.68 94.89 -24.21
CA VAL A 136 0.36 95.60 -22.94
C VAL A 136 1.54 95.54 -21.95
N ARG A 137 1.85 96.66 -21.27
CA ARG A 137 3.18 96.91 -20.67
C ARG A 137 3.35 96.74 -19.16
N ILE A 138 2.54 97.38 -18.30
CA ILE A 138 2.97 97.59 -16.89
C ILE A 138 2.74 96.36 -15.99
N GLN A 139 1.58 95.69 -16.08
CA GLN A 139 1.35 94.47 -15.29
C GLN A 139 2.24 93.31 -15.77
N THR A 140 2.57 93.29 -17.06
CA THR A 140 3.45 92.31 -17.70
C THR A 140 4.87 92.35 -17.14
N THR A 141 5.45 93.53 -16.88
CA THR A 141 6.80 93.65 -16.31
C THR A 141 6.93 93.03 -14.92
N ARG A 142 5.91 93.19 -14.06
CA ARG A 142 5.90 92.62 -12.69
C ARG A 142 5.86 91.11 -12.73
N ILE A 143 4.95 90.56 -13.54
CA ILE A 143 4.78 89.12 -13.70
C ILE A 143 6.03 88.51 -14.33
N ARG A 144 6.57 89.14 -15.38
CA ARG A 144 7.80 88.72 -16.06
C ARG A 144 8.99 88.67 -15.10
N PHE A 145 9.15 89.67 -14.23
CA PHE A 145 10.23 89.67 -13.24
C PHE A 145 10.22 88.43 -12.33
N PHE A 146 9.06 88.03 -11.81
CA PHE A 146 8.97 86.81 -10.99
C PHE A 146 9.14 85.52 -11.81
N MET A 147 8.62 85.50 -13.04
CA MET A 147 8.85 84.37 -13.96
C MET A 147 10.34 84.17 -14.24
N ASP A 148 11.10 85.24 -14.47
CA ASP A 148 12.54 85.19 -14.72
C ASP A 148 13.30 84.56 -13.54
N LEU A 149 12.97 84.99 -12.32
CA LEU A 149 13.61 84.49 -11.09
C LEU A 149 13.32 83.01 -10.82
N LEU A 150 12.06 82.60 -10.99
CA LEU A 150 11.62 81.25 -10.68
C LEU A 150 12.05 80.23 -11.75
N ILE A 151 11.99 80.60 -13.03
CA ILE A 151 12.45 79.75 -14.13
C ILE A 151 13.97 79.52 -14.03
N ALA A 152 14.75 80.55 -13.67
CA ALA A 152 16.19 80.41 -13.47
C ALA A 152 16.57 79.41 -12.36
N LYS A 153 15.69 79.23 -11.36
CA LYS A 153 15.84 78.24 -10.27
C LYS A 153 15.09 76.93 -10.53
N GLN A 154 14.61 76.71 -11.77
CA GLN A 154 13.88 75.52 -12.18
C GLN A 154 12.63 75.26 -11.31
N LYS A 155 11.98 76.31 -10.81
CA LYS A 155 10.74 76.21 -10.04
C LYS A 155 9.52 76.38 -10.96
N PRO A 156 8.46 75.58 -10.78
CA PRO A 156 7.23 75.70 -11.55
C PRO A 156 6.50 77.00 -11.22
N VAL A 157 5.86 77.62 -12.23
CA VAL A 157 5.13 78.89 -12.10
C VAL A 157 3.71 78.72 -12.63
N MET A 158 2.72 79.18 -11.86
CA MET A 158 1.31 79.20 -12.26
C MET A 158 0.76 80.63 -12.23
N LEU A 159 0.15 81.06 -13.34
CA LEU A 159 -0.50 82.37 -13.44
C LEU A 159 -2.02 82.21 -13.50
N VAL A 160 -2.73 82.88 -12.60
CA VAL A 160 -4.19 82.83 -12.51
C VAL A 160 -4.78 84.24 -12.71
N GLY A 161 -5.85 84.33 -13.50
CA GLY A 161 -6.59 85.58 -13.71
C GLY A 161 -7.82 85.34 -14.59
N SER A 162 -8.67 86.34 -14.77
CA SER A 162 -9.87 86.26 -15.63
C SER A 162 -9.54 85.97 -17.11
N ALA A 163 -10.45 85.31 -17.83
CA ALA A 163 -10.28 85.07 -19.27
C ALA A 163 -10.06 86.39 -20.04
N GLY A 164 -9.21 86.37 -21.07
CA GLY A 164 -8.88 87.55 -21.88
C GLY A 164 -7.88 88.55 -21.27
N SER A 165 -7.28 88.26 -20.11
CA SER A 165 -6.36 89.19 -19.42
C SER A 165 -4.91 89.21 -19.95
N GLY A 166 -4.64 88.71 -21.17
CA GLY A 166 -3.29 88.73 -21.78
C GLY A 166 -2.24 87.78 -21.17
N LYS A 167 -2.65 86.78 -20.38
CA LYS A 167 -1.75 85.81 -19.71
C LYS A 167 -0.91 85.00 -20.69
N THR A 168 -1.57 84.36 -21.66
CA THR A 168 -0.93 83.47 -22.64
C THR A 168 0.12 84.23 -23.46
N VAL A 169 -0.21 85.45 -23.91
CA VAL A 169 0.72 86.33 -24.66
C VAL A 169 1.95 86.66 -23.81
N SER A 170 1.77 86.97 -22.53
CA SER A 170 2.86 87.30 -21.61
C SER A 170 3.82 86.13 -21.36
N VAL A 171 3.28 84.91 -21.23
CA VAL A 171 4.08 83.70 -21.03
C VAL A 171 4.80 83.30 -22.31
N ALA A 172 4.11 83.30 -23.45
CA ALA A 172 4.68 82.99 -24.75
C ALA A 172 5.86 83.92 -25.10
N ALA A 173 5.71 85.23 -24.86
CA ALA A 173 6.78 86.20 -25.06
C ALA A 173 8.02 85.90 -24.20
N LYS A 174 7.84 85.42 -22.97
CA LYS A 174 8.96 85.03 -22.10
C LYS A 174 9.63 83.74 -22.56
N LEU A 175 8.84 82.73 -22.93
CA LEU A 175 9.37 81.44 -23.39
C LEU A 175 10.21 81.62 -24.65
N ASN A 176 9.77 82.43 -25.61
CA ASN A 176 10.53 82.73 -26.82
C ASN A 176 11.85 83.48 -26.57
N ALA A 177 11.99 84.14 -25.41
CA ALA A 177 13.19 84.88 -25.03
C ALA A 177 14.19 84.05 -24.21
N LEU A 178 13.96 82.75 -24.01
CA LEU A 178 14.87 81.88 -23.26
C LEU A 178 16.07 81.42 -24.13
N PRO A 179 17.26 81.18 -23.53
CA PRO A 179 18.41 80.66 -24.26
C PRO A 179 18.21 79.23 -24.78
N ASP A 180 18.99 78.83 -25.79
CA ASP A 180 18.96 77.50 -26.42
C ASP A 180 19.23 76.30 -25.48
N SER A 181 19.71 76.57 -24.26
CA SER A 181 19.85 75.58 -23.19
C SER A 181 18.51 75.07 -22.67
N PHE A 182 17.41 75.77 -22.95
CA PHE A 182 16.05 75.35 -22.64
C PHE A 182 15.36 74.78 -23.88
N ALA A 183 14.60 73.70 -23.70
CA ALA A 183 13.67 73.17 -24.69
C ALA A 183 12.25 73.49 -24.20
N ILE A 184 11.39 73.98 -25.08
CA ILE A 184 10.03 74.40 -24.73
C ILE A 184 9.03 73.50 -25.49
N ALA A 185 8.06 72.97 -24.76
CA ALA A 185 6.98 72.19 -25.32
C ALA A 185 5.63 72.70 -24.82
N ASN A 186 4.72 73.03 -25.73
CA ASN A 186 3.36 73.41 -25.39
C ASN A 186 2.53 72.16 -25.09
N ALA A 187 1.84 72.19 -23.97
CA ALA A 187 0.99 71.14 -23.42
C ALA A 187 -0.44 71.68 -23.26
N PRO A 188 -1.19 71.83 -24.37
CA PRO A 188 -2.52 72.42 -24.34
C PRO A 188 -3.49 71.52 -23.56
N LEU A 189 -4.27 72.12 -22.66
CA LEU A 189 -5.40 71.47 -22.00
C LEU A 189 -6.70 71.99 -22.60
N ASN A 190 -7.63 71.07 -22.83
CA ASN A 190 -8.99 71.35 -23.24
C ASN A 190 -9.98 70.59 -22.36
N PHE A 191 -11.28 70.87 -22.53
CA PHE A 191 -12.34 70.25 -21.73
C PHE A 191 -12.29 68.70 -21.72
N TYR A 192 -11.91 68.09 -22.83
CA TYR A 192 -11.85 66.63 -23.00
C TYR A 192 -10.45 66.04 -22.79
N THR A 193 -9.48 66.81 -22.29
CA THR A 193 -8.11 66.32 -22.16
C THR A 193 -8.03 65.32 -21.03
N THR A 194 -7.65 64.09 -21.37
CA THR A 194 -7.47 62.98 -20.41
C THR A 194 -6.01 62.89 -19.96
N SER A 195 -5.73 62.16 -18.87
CA SER A 195 -4.36 61.90 -18.39
C SER A 195 -3.44 61.36 -19.48
N GLU A 196 -3.97 60.51 -20.34
CA GLU A 196 -3.21 59.93 -21.43
C GLU A 196 -2.87 60.91 -22.57
N MET A 197 -3.82 61.78 -22.93
CA MET A 197 -3.57 62.80 -23.96
C MET A 197 -2.43 63.72 -23.54
N ILE A 198 -2.44 64.16 -22.28
CA ILE A 198 -1.36 64.98 -21.74
C ILE A 198 -0.05 64.18 -21.65
N GLN A 199 -0.09 62.89 -21.29
CA GLN A 199 1.11 62.04 -21.24
C GLN A 199 1.84 61.95 -22.59
N LYS A 200 1.09 61.71 -23.68
CA LYS A 200 1.65 61.73 -25.04
C LYS A 200 2.34 63.03 -25.38
N VAL A 201 1.72 64.16 -25.00
CA VAL A 201 2.26 65.49 -25.27
C VAL A 201 3.53 65.73 -24.45
N LEU A 202 3.59 65.23 -23.21
CA LEU A 202 4.77 65.30 -22.36
C LEU A 202 5.91 64.42 -22.90
N GLU A 203 5.62 63.26 -23.48
CA GLU A 203 6.64 62.33 -23.98
C GLU A 203 7.20 62.70 -25.36
N LYS A 204 6.38 63.27 -26.24
CA LYS A 204 6.76 63.62 -27.61
C LYS A 204 8.11 64.37 -27.76
N PRO A 205 8.45 65.35 -26.90
CA PRO A 205 9.71 66.07 -27.00
C PRO A 205 10.88 65.41 -26.23
N LEU A 206 10.70 64.23 -25.64
CA LEU A 206 11.72 63.53 -24.85
C LEU A 206 12.40 62.40 -25.65
N GLU A 207 13.70 62.20 -25.40
CA GLU A 207 14.51 61.12 -25.95
C GLU A 207 14.87 60.09 -24.88
N LYS A 208 15.03 58.84 -25.29
CA LYS A 208 15.51 57.76 -24.42
C LYS A 208 17.03 57.89 -24.24
N LYS A 209 17.49 58.10 -23.00
CA LYS A 209 18.94 58.23 -22.70
C LYS A 209 19.56 56.88 -22.33
N SER A 210 19.06 56.22 -21.28
CA SER A 210 19.50 54.88 -20.84
C SER A 210 18.45 54.22 -19.94
N GLY A 211 18.25 52.90 -20.08
CA GLY A 211 17.24 52.15 -19.34
C GLY A 211 15.81 52.65 -19.60
N ARG A 212 15.06 52.93 -18.52
CA ARG A 212 13.70 53.51 -18.54
C ARG A 212 13.68 55.04 -18.40
N ASN A 213 14.83 55.72 -18.45
CA ASN A 213 14.92 57.16 -18.25
C ASN A 213 14.76 57.93 -19.58
N PHE A 214 13.71 58.75 -19.64
CA PHE A 214 13.44 59.71 -20.71
C PHE A 214 13.92 61.10 -20.29
N GLY A 215 14.57 61.81 -21.20
CA GLY A 215 15.06 63.16 -20.94
C GLY A 215 15.07 63.99 -22.21
N PRO A 216 15.14 65.32 -22.09
CA PRO A 216 15.22 66.23 -23.24
C PRO A 216 16.39 65.89 -24.19
N PRO A 217 16.29 66.27 -25.47
CA PRO A 217 17.36 66.13 -26.43
C PRO A 217 18.66 66.79 -25.93
N GLY A 218 19.77 66.06 -26.05
CA GLY A 218 21.06 66.49 -25.49
C GLY A 218 21.06 66.70 -23.97
N SER A 219 21.64 67.83 -23.52
CA SER A 219 21.75 68.27 -22.11
C SER A 219 20.83 69.46 -21.77
N LYS A 220 19.82 69.72 -22.60
CA LYS A 220 18.90 70.85 -22.42
C LYS A 220 17.96 70.64 -21.22
N PHE A 221 17.36 71.71 -20.70
CA PHE A 221 16.31 71.63 -19.67
C PHE A 221 14.93 71.83 -20.29
N MET A 222 14.00 70.89 -20.07
CA MET A 222 12.66 70.93 -20.66
C MET A 222 11.71 71.79 -19.83
N ILE A 223 10.99 72.69 -20.49
CA ILE A 223 9.89 73.49 -19.93
C ILE A 223 8.60 73.14 -20.67
N TYR A 224 7.61 72.65 -19.92
CA TYR A 224 6.26 72.44 -20.44
C TYR A 224 5.39 73.66 -20.16
N PHE A 225 4.82 74.24 -21.21
CA PHE A 225 3.85 75.33 -21.09
C PHE A 225 2.43 74.79 -21.15
N VAL A 226 1.68 74.94 -20.05
CA VAL A 226 0.29 74.50 -19.96
C VAL A 226 -0.63 75.72 -19.95
N ASP A 227 -1.52 75.81 -20.94
CA ASP A 227 -2.56 76.84 -20.99
C ASP A 227 -3.87 76.29 -20.42
N ASP A 228 -4.62 77.14 -19.72
CA ASP A 228 -5.94 76.85 -19.13
C ASP A 228 -6.05 75.57 -18.26
N MET A 229 -5.38 75.59 -17.10
CA MET A 229 -5.45 74.50 -16.10
C MET A 229 -6.87 74.14 -15.64
N ASN A 230 -7.82 75.07 -15.64
CA ASN A 230 -9.18 74.83 -15.13
C ASN A 230 -10.15 74.28 -16.19
N MET A 231 -9.69 74.06 -17.42
CA MET A 231 -10.57 73.63 -18.52
C MET A 231 -10.96 72.14 -18.50
N PRO A 232 -10.08 71.18 -18.13
CA PRO A 232 -10.43 69.75 -18.19
C PRO A 232 -11.59 69.35 -17.26
N GLU A 233 -12.37 68.37 -17.71
CA GLU A 233 -13.52 67.84 -16.96
C GLU A 233 -13.12 67.33 -15.57
N VAL A 234 -13.92 67.72 -14.57
CA VAL A 234 -13.79 67.25 -13.19
C VAL A 234 -14.61 65.96 -13.05
N ASP A 235 -13.98 64.89 -12.59
CA ASP A 235 -14.66 63.62 -12.38
C ASP A 235 -15.64 63.64 -11.19
N LYS A 236 -16.35 62.52 -11.00
CA LYS A 236 -17.38 62.38 -9.97
C LYS A 236 -16.85 62.39 -8.53
N TYR A 237 -15.53 62.36 -8.24
CA TYR A 237 -15.00 62.70 -6.89
C TYR A 237 -14.59 64.15 -6.73
N GLY A 238 -14.54 64.94 -7.80
CA GLY A 238 -13.83 66.21 -7.77
C GLY A 238 -12.34 66.12 -8.14
N THR A 239 -11.87 65.02 -8.74
CA THR A 239 -10.49 64.90 -9.26
C THR A 239 -10.41 65.22 -10.75
N VAL A 240 -9.28 65.79 -11.20
CA VAL A 240 -9.02 66.14 -12.60
C VAL A 240 -7.87 65.29 -13.11
N GLN A 241 -8.16 64.37 -14.03
CA GLN A 241 -7.19 63.35 -14.46
C GLN A 241 -5.84 63.93 -14.94
N PRO A 242 -5.79 64.94 -15.84
CA PRO A 242 -4.52 65.55 -16.25
C PRO A 242 -3.70 66.14 -15.10
N HIS A 243 -4.36 66.73 -14.10
CA HIS A 243 -3.65 67.33 -12.95
C HIS A 243 -2.97 66.27 -12.11
N THR A 244 -3.63 65.12 -11.92
CA THR A 244 -3.05 64.01 -11.16
C THR A 244 -1.78 63.46 -11.82
N LEU A 245 -1.76 63.37 -13.15
CA LEU A 245 -0.57 62.93 -13.87
C LEU A 245 0.56 63.98 -13.83
N ILE A 246 0.24 65.27 -14.02
CA ILE A 246 1.25 66.34 -13.91
C ILE A 246 1.88 66.33 -12.51
N ARG A 247 1.06 66.16 -11.45
CA ARG A 247 1.55 66.02 -10.08
C ARG A 247 2.45 64.80 -9.94
N GLN A 248 2.04 63.65 -10.46
CA GLN A 248 2.85 62.44 -10.43
C GLN A 248 4.20 62.65 -11.13
N PHE A 249 4.21 63.31 -12.28
CA PHE A 249 5.45 63.62 -13.01
C PHE A 249 6.37 64.55 -12.19
N MET A 250 5.80 65.55 -11.51
CA MET A 250 6.56 66.46 -10.64
C MET A 250 7.15 65.76 -9.41
N ASP A 251 6.39 64.86 -8.78
CA ASP A 251 6.80 64.15 -7.56
C ASP A 251 7.84 63.06 -7.85
N TYR A 252 7.63 62.29 -8.93
CA TYR A 252 8.43 61.10 -9.23
C TYR A 252 9.52 61.34 -10.29
N LYS A 253 9.44 62.40 -11.11
CA LYS A 253 10.34 62.71 -12.24
C LYS A 253 10.38 61.67 -13.37
N HIS A 254 9.39 60.76 -13.42
CA HIS A 254 9.19 59.81 -14.50
C HIS A 254 7.69 59.70 -14.80
N CYS A 255 7.35 59.59 -16.08
CA CYS A 255 6.00 59.21 -16.51
C CYS A 255 5.91 57.68 -16.60
N PHE A 256 4.71 57.15 -16.43
CA PHE A 256 4.39 55.82 -16.97
C PHE A 256 4.65 55.82 -18.50
N PRO A 257 4.92 54.68 -19.16
CA PRO A 257 5.17 54.66 -20.60
C PRO A 257 3.91 55.08 -21.37
N GLY A 258 4.04 56.01 -22.31
CA GLY A 258 2.94 56.46 -23.16
C GLY A 258 2.61 55.45 -24.23
N LEU A 259 1.55 55.76 -24.98
CA LEU A 259 0.93 54.78 -25.86
C LEU A 259 1.83 54.23 -26.95
N ASP A 260 2.75 55.02 -27.50
CA ASP A 260 3.66 54.52 -28.55
C ASP A 260 4.68 53.53 -27.98
N ALA A 261 5.17 53.79 -26.76
CA ALA A 261 6.02 52.86 -26.04
C ALA A 261 5.23 51.60 -25.62
N CYS A 262 3.99 51.76 -25.13
CA CYS A 262 3.11 50.65 -24.81
C CYS A 262 2.80 49.80 -26.05
N PHE A 263 2.55 50.44 -27.20
CA PHE A 263 2.33 49.77 -28.48
C PHE A 263 3.51 48.88 -28.84
N HIS A 264 4.74 49.41 -28.83
CA HIS A 264 5.91 48.59 -29.15
C HIS A 264 6.15 47.44 -28.17
N ILE A 265 5.93 47.65 -26.87
CA ILE A 265 6.10 46.61 -25.85
C ILE A 265 5.10 45.48 -26.06
N TYR A 266 3.80 45.79 -26.14
CA TYR A 266 2.76 44.76 -26.28
C TYR A 266 2.75 44.13 -27.68
N LYS A 267 3.10 44.88 -28.73
CA LYS A 267 3.34 44.33 -30.08
C LYS A 267 4.47 43.31 -30.05
N GLN A 268 5.58 43.60 -29.41
CA GLN A 268 6.70 42.67 -29.33
C GLN A 268 6.33 41.38 -28.57
N ILE A 269 5.64 41.51 -27.43
CA ILE A 269 5.15 40.37 -26.64
C ILE A 269 4.22 39.49 -27.47
N LEU A 270 3.20 40.10 -28.08
CA LEU A 270 2.20 39.36 -28.85
C LEU A 270 2.82 38.74 -30.12
N SER A 271 3.63 39.49 -30.87
CA SER A 271 4.28 38.97 -32.08
C SER A 271 5.23 37.81 -31.79
N GLN A 272 5.96 37.82 -30.67
CA GLN A 272 6.83 36.70 -30.28
C GLN A 272 6.02 35.46 -29.88
N HIS A 273 4.91 35.64 -29.17
CA HIS A 273 4.02 34.53 -28.82
C HIS A 273 3.39 33.88 -30.05
N LEU A 274 2.90 34.71 -30.98
CA LEU A 274 2.28 34.24 -32.22
C LEU A 274 3.31 33.62 -33.17
N ALA A 275 4.54 34.14 -33.23
CA ALA A 275 5.61 33.59 -34.07
C ALA A 275 6.30 32.35 -33.48
N ASN A 276 6.00 31.98 -32.23
CA ASN A 276 6.59 30.80 -31.60
C ASN A 276 6.13 29.51 -32.31
N PRO A 277 7.05 28.72 -32.90
CA PRO A 277 6.70 27.50 -33.62
C PRO A 277 5.96 26.46 -32.78
N LEU A 278 6.18 26.45 -31.46
CA LEU A 278 5.52 25.53 -30.53
C LEU A 278 4.01 25.81 -30.40
N ASN A 279 3.59 27.05 -30.60
CA ASN A 279 2.21 27.48 -30.45
C ASN A 279 1.38 27.35 -31.75
N LYS A 280 2.01 27.03 -32.88
CA LYS A 280 1.34 26.67 -34.16
C LYS A 280 0.30 27.68 -34.69
N PHE A 281 0.50 28.98 -34.51
CA PHE A 281 -0.41 29.98 -35.08
C PHE A 281 -0.27 30.10 -36.61
N GLY A 282 -1.40 30.35 -37.30
CA GLY A 282 -1.41 30.56 -38.75
C GLY A 282 -0.74 31.88 -39.16
N VAL A 283 -0.11 31.92 -40.34
CA VAL A 283 0.61 33.11 -40.86
C VAL A 283 -0.29 34.35 -40.96
N ALA A 284 -1.59 34.17 -41.21
CA ALA A 284 -2.57 35.25 -41.23
C ALA A 284 -2.77 35.89 -39.83
N VAL A 285 -2.80 35.07 -38.77
CA VAL A 285 -2.95 35.50 -37.38
C VAL A 285 -1.69 36.21 -36.88
N ILE A 286 -0.50 35.71 -37.25
CA ILE A 286 0.80 36.30 -36.90
C ILE A 286 0.92 37.74 -37.41
N ARG A 287 0.42 38.01 -38.63
CA ARG A 287 0.44 39.36 -39.24
C ARG A 287 -0.58 40.31 -38.61
N TYR A 288 -1.56 39.80 -37.84
CA TYR A 288 -2.64 40.57 -37.25
C TYR A 288 -2.34 41.11 -35.83
N ALA A 289 -1.12 40.92 -35.33
CA ALA A 289 -0.71 41.38 -34.00
C ALA A 289 -0.79 42.92 -33.84
N GLU A 290 -0.43 43.68 -34.87
CA GLU A 290 -0.38 45.14 -34.85
C GLU A 290 -1.76 45.80 -34.81
N PRO A 291 -2.73 45.41 -35.66
CA PRO A 291 -4.12 45.85 -35.54
C PRO A 291 -4.73 45.57 -34.15
N LEU A 292 -4.47 44.38 -33.58
CA LEU A 292 -5.01 44.00 -32.28
C LEU A 292 -4.45 44.87 -31.13
N VAL A 293 -3.15 45.16 -31.14
CA VAL A 293 -2.53 46.00 -30.10
C VAL A 293 -3.03 47.45 -30.20
N ASN A 294 -3.25 47.95 -31.42
CA ASN A 294 -3.88 49.26 -31.63
C ASN A 294 -5.32 49.31 -31.09
N ALA A 295 -6.11 48.24 -31.28
CA ALA A 295 -7.45 48.12 -30.70
C ALA A 295 -7.41 48.03 -29.16
N ALA A 296 -6.47 47.27 -28.60
CA ALA A 296 -6.25 47.11 -27.15
C ALA A 296 -5.95 48.44 -26.44
N LEU A 297 -5.05 49.24 -27.02
CA LEU A 297 -4.73 50.57 -26.52
C LEU A 297 -5.93 51.52 -26.69
N ALA A 298 -6.53 51.59 -27.89
CA ALA A 298 -7.67 52.47 -28.12
C ALA A 298 -8.85 52.19 -27.16
N LEU A 299 -9.07 50.93 -26.78
CA LEU A 299 -10.06 50.55 -25.77
C LEU A 299 -9.66 51.02 -24.37
N HIS A 300 -8.43 50.73 -23.91
CA HIS A 300 -7.94 51.13 -22.58
C HIS A 300 -8.12 52.63 -22.32
N ASN A 301 -7.91 53.41 -23.38
CA ASN A 301 -7.94 54.86 -23.38
C ASN A 301 -9.35 55.41 -23.26
N LYS A 302 -10.27 54.85 -24.07
CA LYS A 302 -11.70 55.16 -23.99
C LYS A 302 -12.31 54.75 -22.66
N LEU A 303 -11.87 53.64 -22.07
CA LEU A 303 -12.35 53.20 -20.76
C LEU A 303 -11.89 54.12 -19.63
N SER A 304 -10.63 54.52 -19.67
CA SER A 304 -10.05 55.45 -18.69
C SER A 304 -10.71 56.83 -18.72
N SER A 305 -11.26 57.26 -19.86
CA SER A 305 -11.99 58.52 -19.99
C SER A 305 -13.49 58.42 -19.69
N VAL A 306 -14.13 57.31 -20.02
CA VAL A 306 -15.58 57.12 -19.83
C VAL A 306 -15.94 56.66 -18.42
N PHE A 307 -15.15 55.73 -17.85
CA PHE A 307 -15.40 55.16 -16.53
C PHE A 307 -14.50 55.81 -15.50
N LEU A 308 -14.85 57.05 -15.14
CA LEU A 308 -14.17 57.78 -14.09
C LEU A 308 -14.52 57.18 -12.73
N PRO A 309 -13.58 57.15 -11.79
CA PRO A 309 -13.90 56.74 -10.44
C PRO A 309 -15.04 57.69 -9.93
N THR A 310 -15.90 57.28 -8.96
CA THR A 310 -16.81 58.17 -8.12
C THR A 310 -16.79 57.86 -6.59
N ALA A 311 -17.18 58.72 -5.63
CA ALA A 311 -17.06 58.42 -4.16
C ALA A 311 -17.54 57.00 -3.71
N ILE A 312 -18.47 56.42 -4.47
CA ILE A 312 -19.04 55.08 -4.31
C ILE A 312 -18.28 54.00 -5.14
N LYS A 313 -17.67 54.38 -6.28
CA LYS A 313 -16.95 53.55 -7.26
C LYS A 313 -15.42 53.81 -7.27
N PHE A 314 -14.79 53.83 -6.09
CA PHE A 314 -13.33 54.06 -5.88
C PHE A 314 -12.40 53.05 -6.53
N HIS A 315 -12.93 51.92 -6.95
CA HIS A 315 -12.18 50.85 -7.60
C HIS A 315 -12.19 50.94 -9.14
N TYR A 316 -12.88 51.91 -9.75
CA TYR A 316 -12.84 52.17 -11.21
C TYR A 316 -11.53 52.87 -11.61
N ILE A 317 -10.41 52.21 -11.32
CA ILE A 317 -9.07 52.66 -11.64
C ILE A 317 -8.52 51.68 -12.67
N PHE A 318 -8.31 52.18 -13.88
CA PHE A 318 -7.76 51.43 -15.00
C PHE A 318 -6.32 51.89 -15.23
N ASN A 319 -5.36 50.96 -15.13
CA ASN A 319 -3.94 51.26 -15.29
C ASN A 319 -3.26 50.23 -16.20
N LEU A 320 -1.98 50.43 -16.50
CA LEU A 320 -1.24 49.55 -17.41
C LEU A 320 -1.10 48.10 -16.91
N ARG A 321 -1.29 47.80 -15.62
CA ARG A 321 -1.33 46.42 -15.11
C ARG A 321 -2.58 45.71 -15.62
N ASP A 322 -3.69 46.41 -15.76
CA ASP A 322 -4.91 45.85 -16.34
C ASP A 322 -4.67 45.48 -17.81
N LEU A 323 -4.02 46.36 -18.57
CA LEU A 323 -3.63 46.06 -19.94
C LEU A 323 -2.64 44.86 -20.00
N SER A 324 -1.66 44.81 -19.10
CA SER A 324 -0.74 43.65 -18.99
C SER A 324 -1.48 42.35 -18.70
N ASN A 325 -2.48 42.36 -17.80
CA ASN A 325 -3.28 41.19 -17.45
C ASN A 325 -4.11 40.68 -18.63
N ILE A 326 -4.59 41.56 -19.51
CA ILE A 326 -5.28 41.19 -20.76
C ILE A 326 -4.32 40.43 -21.68
N PHE A 327 -3.12 40.98 -21.92
CA PHE A 327 -2.14 40.32 -22.76
C PHE A 327 -1.64 39.02 -22.12
N GLN A 328 -1.44 38.97 -20.81
CA GLN A 328 -1.08 37.74 -20.09
C GLN A 328 -2.15 36.65 -20.27
N GLY A 329 -3.44 37.01 -20.23
CA GLY A 329 -4.53 36.07 -20.52
C GLY A 329 -4.52 35.56 -21.96
N ILE A 330 -4.23 36.44 -22.93
CA ILE A 330 -4.06 36.04 -24.34
C ILE A 330 -2.92 35.02 -24.50
N LEU A 331 -1.84 35.14 -23.73
CA LEU A 331 -0.69 34.22 -23.81
C LEU A 331 -1.02 32.78 -23.37
N PHE A 332 -2.14 32.54 -22.68
CA PHE A 332 -2.60 31.19 -22.35
C PHE A 332 -3.12 30.41 -23.57
N THR A 333 -3.38 31.10 -24.68
CA THR A 333 -3.89 30.46 -25.91
C THR A 333 -2.81 29.98 -26.86
N THR A 334 -3.14 28.96 -27.63
CA THR A 334 -2.34 28.41 -28.73
C THR A 334 -3.10 28.53 -30.05
N GLY A 335 -2.42 28.29 -31.18
CA GLY A 335 -2.97 28.38 -32.54
C GLY A 335 -4.08 27.40 -32.85
N ASP A 336 -4.30 26.40 -32.00
CA ASP A 336 -5.43 25.47 -32.13
C ASP A 336 -6.76 26.13 -31.78
N ALA A 337 -6.75 27.05 -30.81
CA ALA A 337 -7.91 27.86 -30.42
C ALA A 337 -8.17 29.03 -31.38
N ILE A 338 -7.17 29.43 -32.16
CA ILE A 338 -7.19 30.63 -33.01
C ILE A 338 -6.67 30.28 -34.40
N LYS A 339 -7.60 29.94 -35.29
CA LYS A 339 -7.36 29.59 -36.69
C LYS A 339 -7.48 30.80 -37.61
N GLN A 340 -8.31 31.76 -37.24
CA GLN A 340 -8.56 32.98 -38.01
C GLN A 340 -8.40 34.24 -37.16
N GLN A 341 -8.15 35.38 -37.82
CA GLN A 341 -7.99 36.67 -37.15
C GLN A 341 -9.23 37.09 -36.33
N SER A 342 -10.44 36.71 -36.78
CA SER A 342 -11.70 36.94 -36.06
C SER A 342 -11.71 36.29 -34.67
N GLU A 343 -11.11 35.11 -34.52
CA GLU A 343 -11.05 34.40 -33.23
C GLU A 343 -10.03 35.03 -32.28
N LEU A 344 -8.95 35.63 -32.82
CA LEU A 344 -7.98 36.40 -32.04
C LEU A 344 -8.62 37.67 -31.45
N ILE A 345 -9.44 38.36 -32.26
CA ILE A 345 -10.20 39.53 -31.81
C ILE A 345 -11.21 39.13 -30.74
N ARG A 346 -11.91 38.00 -30.91
CA ARG A 346 -12.86 37.45 -29.93
C ARG A 346 -12.19 37.13 -28.59
N LEU A 347 -11.01 36.54 -28.60
CA LEU A 347 -10.23 36.26 -27.40
C LEU A 347 -9.84 37.55 -26.67
N TRP A 348 -9.29 38.51 -27.40
CA TRP A 348 -8.98 39.81 -26.82
C TRP A 348 -10.22 40.50 -26.23
N MET A 349 -11.37 40.37 -26.92
CA MET A 349 -12.65 40.90 -26.43
C MET A 349 -13.07 40.25 -25.11
N HIS A 350 -12.90 38.93 -24.99
CA HIS A 350 -13.14 38.22 -23.73
C HIS A 350 -12.22 38.70 -22.62
N GLU A 351 -10.91 38.75 -22.88
CA GLU A 351 -9.90 39.15 -21.89
C GLU A 351 -10.08 40.60 -21.42
N ALA A 352 -10.38 41.51 -22.35
CA ALA A 352 -10.74 42.88 -22.01
C ALA A 352 -12.02 42.96 -21.17
N THR A 353 -13.01 42.11 -21.44
CA THR A 353 -14.24 42.04 -20.63
C THR A 353 -13.93 41.54 -19.21
N ARG A 354 -13.06 40.54 -19.04
CA ARG A 354 -12.70 39.99 -17.71
C ARG A 354 -11.89 40.93 -16.85
N VAL A 355 -11.05 41.75 -17.46
CA VAL A 355 -10.22 42.68 -16.71
C VAL A 355 -10.94 44.00 -16.42
N TYR A 356 -11.73 44.50 -17.38
CA TYR A 356 -12.38 45.80 -17.25
C TYR A 356 -13.83 45.71 -16.76
N SER A 357 -14.67 44.87 -17.38
CA SER A 357 -16.10 44.76 -17.04
C SER A 357 -16.32 44.20 -15.63
N ASP A 358 -15.45 43.31 -15.17
CA ASP A 358 -15.53 42.72 -13.83
C ASP A 358 -15.28 43.74 -12.70
N LYS A 359 -14.70 44.91 -13.01
CA LYS A 359 -14.58 46.04 -12.06
C LYS A 359 -15.82 46.92 -12.01
N LEU A 360 -16.74 46.80 -12.97
CA LEU A 360 -17.94 47.64 -13.06
C LEU A 360 -19.08 47.08 -12.20
N VAL A 361 -19.76 47.96 -11.46
CA VAL A 361 -20.82 47.62 -10.49
C VAL A 361 -22.22 47.72 -11.10
N ASP A 362 -22.49 48.76 -11.89
CA ASP A 362 -23.83 49.03 -12.40
C ASP A 362 -24.09 48.32 -13.74
N SER A 363 -25.31 47.81 -13.95
CA SER A 363 -25.72 47.20 -15.21
C SER A 363 -25.65 48.18 -16.40
N SER A 364 -25.96 49.45 -16.17
CA SER A 364 -25.82 50.51 -17.18
C SER A 364 -24.38 50.74 -17.62
N ASP A 365 -23.42 50.61 -16.69
CA ASP A 365 -22.00 50.75 -17.00
C ASP A 365 -21.51 49.56 -17.85
N ASN A 366 -21.97 48.35 -17.53
CA ASN A 366 -21.67 47.13 -18.31
C ASN A 366 -22.27 47.18 -19.74
N GLU A 367 -23.47 47.74 -19.91
CA GLU A 367 -24.05 47.98 -21.24
C GLU A 367 -23.26 49.01 -22.05
N ASN A 368 -22.82 50.09 -21.39
CA ASN A 368 -21.98 51.12 -22.03
C ASN A 368 -20.60 50.56 -22.43
N PHE A 369 -19.99 49.74 -21.58
CA PHE A 369 -18.75 49.03 -21.88
C PHE A 369 -18.90 48.13 -23.12
N SER A 370 -19.98 47.34 -23.16
CA SER A 370 -20.27 46.44 -24.28
C SER A 370 -20.43 47.19 -25.61
N LYS A 371 -21.01 48.41 -25.59
CA LYS A 371 -21.09 49.28 -26.78
C LYS A 371 -19.71 49.82 -27.19
N LEU A 372 -18.89 50.26 -26.24
CA LEU A 372 -17.55 50.82 -26.50
C LEU A 372 -16.60 49.79 -27.11
N ILE A 373 -16.58 48.56 -26.59
CA ILE A 373 -15.70 47.50 -27.11
C ILE A 373 -16.06 47.12 -28.54
N THR A 374 -17.35 46.99 -28.85
CA THR A 374 -17.84 46.75 -30.22
C THR A 374 -17.47 47.90 -31.17
N GLU A 375 -17.58 49.16 -30.73
CA GLU A 375 -17.19 50.33 -31.54
C GLU A 375 -15.68 50.35 -31.83
N VAL A 376 -14.84 50.00 -30.85
CA VAL A 376 -13.37 49.95 -31.03
C VAL A 376 -12.98 48.83 -31.99
N ILE A 377 -13.59 47.65 -31.88
CA ILE A 377 -13.35 46.54 -32.80
C ILE A 377 -13.67 46.95 -34.25
N LYS A 378 -14.87 47.49 -34.49
CA LYS A 378 -15.31 47.91 -35.84
C LYS A 378 -14.45 49.03 -36.44
N LYS A 379 -13.78 49.84 -35.60
CA LYS A 379 -12.96 50.98 -36.05
C LYS A 379 -11.49 50.61 -36.29
N ASN A 380 -10.93 49.69 -35.51
CA ASN A 380 -9.49 49.41 -35.47
C ASN A 380 -9.11 48.06 -36.09
N CYS A 381 -10.07 47.15 -36.30
CA CYS A 381 -9.88 45.85 -36.92
C CYS A 381 -10.57 45.81 -38.28
N GLU A 382 -9.83 45.53 -39.35
CA GLU A 382 -10.37 45.39 -40.72
C GLU A 382 -10.55 43.89 -41.09
N ASP A 383 -11.49 43.60 -42.01
CA ASP A 383 -11.76 42.28 -42.59
C ASP A 383 -12.01 41.14 -41.58
N PHE A 384 -12.84 41.38 -40.55
CA PHE A 384 -13.23 40.35 -39.57
C PHE A 384 -14.71 39.92 -39.72
N ASP A 385 -15.02 38.68 -39.32
CA ASP A 385 -16.38 38.15 -39.34
C ASP A 385 -17.14 38.55 -38.06
N GLU A 386 -18.11 39.44 -38.20
CA GLU A 386 -18.94 39.92 -37.09
C GLU A 386 -19.70 38.80 -36.39
N ASN A 387 -20.11 37.76 -37.13
CA ASN A 387 -20.88 36.64 -36.57
C ASN A 387 -20.03 35.79 -35.62
N VAL A 388 -18.71 35.75 -35.82
CA VAL A 388 -17.77 35.04 -34.95
C VAL A 388 -17.35 35.91 -33.77
N VAL A 389 -17.04 37.19 -34.02
CA VAL A 389 -16.54 38.07 -32.96
C VAL A 389 -17.61 38.34 -31.90
N PHE A 390 -18.86 38.61 -32.29
CA PHE A 390 -19.91 39.04 -31.35
C PHE A 390 -20.84 37.91 -30.86
N GLU A 391 -20.53 36.65 -31.20
CA GLU A 391 -21.30 35.50 -30.73
C GLU A 391 -21.35 35.41 -29.19
N LYS A 392 -22.49 35.05 -28.61
CA LYS A 392 -22.63 34.83 -27.15
C LYS A 392 -22.76 33.33 -26.86
N PRO A 393 -22.17 32.81 -25.76
CA PRO A 393 -21.51 33.52 -24.66
C PRO A 393 -20.04 33.89 -24.95
N LEU A 394 -19.58 35.03 -24.40
CA LEU A 394 -18.18 35.48 -24.51
C LEU A 394 -17.37 34.97 -23.31
N ILE A 395 -17.02 33.68 -23.32
CA ILE A 395 -16.31 33.04 -22.22
C ILE A 395 -15.14 32.22 -22.76
N TYR A 396 -13.95 32.44 -22.23
CA TYR A 396 -12.82 31.54 -22.33
C TYR A 396 -12.46 31.09 -20.92
N CYS A 397 -12.13 29.82 -20.78
CA CYS A 397 -11.64 29.26 -19.51
C CYS A 397 -10.67 28.12 -19.81
N HIS A 398 -9.83 27.79 -18.83
CA HIS A 398 -8.83 26.73 -18.96
C HIS A 398 -9.44 25.33 -18.99
N PHE A 399 -10.73 25.23 -18.68
CA PHE A 399 -11.47 23.97 -18.63
C PHE A 399 -12.60 23.90 -19.67
N ALA A 400 -12.61 24.79 -20.68
CA ALA A 400 -13.67 24.85 -21.70
C ALA A 400 -13.80 23.55 -22.52
N GLU A 401 -12.71 22.81 -22.66
CA GLU A 401 -12.66 21.48 -23.28
C GLU A 401 -12.50 20.34 -22.25
N GLY A 402 -12.63 20.65 -20.96
CA GLY A 402 -12.52 19.70 -19.85
C GLY A 402 -11.58 20.15 -18.74
N ILE A 403 -11.83 19.69 -17.52
CA ILE A 403 -11.02 19.94 -16.32
C ILE A 403 -9.74 19.08 -16.43
N GLY A 404 -8.58 19.52 -15.91
CA GLY A 404 -7.37 18.69 -15.72
C GLY A 404 -6.18 18.89 -16.67
N ASP A 405 -6.39 19.32 -17.92
CA ASP A 405 -5.33 19.78 -18.82
C ASP A 405 -5.67 21.23 -19.23
N PRO A 406 -5.08 22.25 -18.58
CA PRO A 406 -5.55 23.62 -18.70
C PRO A 406 -5.33 24.15 -20.12
N LYS A 407 -6.42 24.21 -20.89
CA LYS A 407 -6.45 24.73 -22.26
C LYS A 407 -7.40 25.90 -22.34
N TYR A 408 -6.85 27.06 -22.64
CA TYR A 408 -7.62 28.29 -22.67
C TYR A 408 -8.40 28.42 -23.99
N PHE A 409 -9.69 28.04 -23.97
CA PHE A 409 -10.53 27.90 -25.18
C PHE A 409 -11.87 28.63 -25.05
N PRO A 410 -12.49 29.04 -26.17
CA PRO A 410 -13.80 29.66 -26.18
C PRO A 410 -14.90 28.65 -25.89
N ILE A 411 -15.90 29.10 -25.13
CA ILE A 411 -17.14 28.37 -24.89
C ILE A 411 -18.18 28.81 -25.91
N LYS A 412 -18.85 27.82 -26.51
CA LYS A 412 -19.80 28.03 -27.61
C LYS A 412 -21.22 28.27 -27.10
N ASP A 413 -21.57 27.71 -25.93
CA ASP A 413 -22.92 27.81 -25.37
C ASP A 413 -22.94 27.65 -23.83
N TRP A 414 -23.93 28.24 -23.16
CA TRP A 414 -24.10 28.14 -21.70
C TRP A 414 -24.41 26.72 -21.17
N PRO A 415 -25.17 25.89 -21.90
CA PRO A 415 -25.31 24.48 -21.53
C PRO A 415 -23.98 23.75 -21.46
N GLN A 416 -23.04 24.04 -22.38
CA GLN A 416 -21.68 23.50 -22.31
C GLN A 416 -20.98 23.86 -20.99
N ILE A 417 -21.01 25.13 -20.56
CA ILE A 417 -20.32 25.55 -19.31
C ILE A 417 -20.99 25.03 -18.05
N LYS A 418 -22.33 24.99 -18.04
CA LYS A 418 -23.10 24.52 -16.89
C LYS A 418 -22.80 23.07 -16.60
N LYS A 419 -22.79 22.29 -17.67
CA LYS A 419 -22.43 20.89 -17.63
C LYS A 419 -21.02 20.71 -17.07
N LEU A 420 -20.02 21.44 -17.58
CA LEU A 420 -18.64 21.37 -17.06
C LEU A 420 -18.49 21.78 -15.58
N LEU A 421 -19.32 22.70 -15.08
CA LEU A 421 -19.24 23.19 -13.70
C LEU A 421 -20.06 22.39 -12.70
N ASP A 422 -21.22 21.86 -13.12
CA ASP A 422 -21.95 20.83 -12.36
C ASP A 422 -21.02 19.60 -12.21
N GLU A 423 -20.29 19.26 -13.29
CA GLU A 423 -19.29 18.17 -13.30
C GLU A 423 -18.18 18.39 -12.28
N SER A 424 -17.69 19.63 -12.24
CA SER A 424 -16.67 20.06 -11.27
C SER A 424 -17.19 20.08 -9.84
N LEU A 425 -18.43 20.54 -9.62
CA LEU A 425 -19.03 20.73 -8.29
C LEU A 425 -19.35 19.41 -7.63
N SER A 426 -19.88 18.46 -8.41
CA SER A 426 -20.04 17.10 -7.93
C SER A 426 -18.68 16.45 -7.67
N GLY A 427 -17.69 16.66 -8.54
CA GLY A 427 -16.32 16.21 -8.30
C GLY A 427 -15.68 16.75 -7.01
N TYR A 428 -15.98 18.00 -6.63
CA TYR A 428 -15.52 18.62 -5.39
C TYR A 428 -16.26 18.06 -4.15
N ASN A 429 -17.58 17.95 -4.24
CA ASN A 429 -18.45 17.40 -3.20
C ASN A 429 -18.16 15.92 -2.89
N ASP A 430 -17.52 15.22 -3.83
CA ASP A 430 -17.03 13.86 -3.67
C ASP A 430 -15.75 13.73 -2.82
N LEU A 431 -14.95 14.77 -2.69
CA LEU A 431 -13.64 14.70 -2.02
C LEU A 431 -13.60 15.49 -0.70
N VAL A 432 -14.46 16.49 -0.55
CA VAL A 432 -14.54 17.39 0.60
C VAL A 432 -15.99 17.46 1.11
N ALA A 433 -16.24 18.07 2.28
CA ALA A 433 -17.59 18.25 2.82
C ALA A 433 -18.52 18.93 1.80
N THR A 434 -19.71 18.34 1.60
CA THR A 434 -20.65 18.73 0.56
C THR A 434 -21.08 20.19 0.64
N MET A 435 -21.12 20.82 -0.53
CA MET A 435 -21.36 22.22 -0.74
C MET A 435 -22.51 22.36 -1.74
N ASN A 436 -23.72 22.59 -1.21
CA ASN A 436 -24.94 22.69 -2.01
C ASN A 436 -25.02 24.06 -2.69
N LEU A 437 -24.26 24.23 -3.76
CA LEU A 437 -24.20 25.47 -4.52
C LEU A 437 -25.02 25.33 -5.81
N VAL A 438 -25.99 26.22 -6.03
CA VAL A 438 -26.81 26.20 -7.25
C VAL A 438 -26.09 26.96 -8.36
N LEU A 439 -25.82 26.31 -9.48
CA LEU A 439 -25.13 26.88 -10.64
C LEU A 439 -26.12 27.52 -11.63
N PHE A 440 -26.43 28.79 -11.36
CA PHE A 440 -27.07 29.71 -12.31
C PHE A 440 -26.01 30.50 -13.08
N GLU A 441 -26.40 31.20 -14.15
CA GLU A 441 -25.48 31.85 -15.10
C GLU A 441 -24.39 32.68 -14.42
N ASP A 442 -24.74 33.51 -13.45
CA ASP A 442 -23.77 34.33 -12.71
C ASP A 442 -22.79 33.49 -11.89
N ALA A 443 -23.26 32.45 -11.19
CA ALA A 443 -22.41 31.56 -10.39
C ALA A 443 -21.38 30.85 -11.29
N MET A 444 -21.80 30.40 -12.47
CA MET A 444 -20.94 29.78 -13.46
C MET A 444 -19.90 30.75 -14.01
N TYR A 445 -20.36 31.96 -14.31
CA TYR A 445 -19.51 33.05 -14.75
C TYR A 445 -18.45 33.41 -13.70
N HIS A 446 -18.81 33.42 -12.40
CA HIS A 446 -17.89 33.66 -11.30
C HIS A 446 -16.84 32.56 -11.12
N ILE A 447 -17.19 31.29 -11.32
CA ILE A 447 -16.21 30.20 -11.25
C ILE A 447 -15.18 30.33 -12.37
N CYS A 448 -15.61 30.65 -13.59
CA CYS A 448 -14.71 30.88 -14.71
C CYS A 448 -13.75 32.05 -14.44
N ARG A 449 -14.24 33.11 -13.78
CA ARG A 449 -13.40 34.25 -13.36
C ARG A 449 -12.34 33.81 -12.36
N ILE A 450 -12.74 33.09 -11.31
CA ILE A 450 -11.83 32.67 -10.24
C ILE A 450 -10.81 31.68 -10.79
N ASN A 451 -11.22 30.67 -11.56
CA ASN A 451 -10.30 29.73 -12.18
C ASN A 451 -9.29 30.43 -13.11
N ARG A 452 -9.72 31.38 -13.95
CA ARG A 452 -8.80 32.18 -14.79
C ARG A 452 -7.71 32.86 -13.94
N ILE A 453 -8.06 33.35 -12.75
CA ILE A 453 -7.11 34.00 -11.84
C ILE A 453 -6.16 32.98 -11.21
N LEU A 454 -6.65 31.81 -10.80
CA LEU A 454 -5.86 30.78 -10.12
C LEU A 454 -4.79 30.12 -11.01
N GLU A 455 -5.07 29.98 -12.31
CA GLU A 455 -4.10 29.47 -13.29
C GLU A 455 -3.00 30.49 -13.63
N ALA A 456 -3.18 31.76 -13.27
CA ALA A 456 -2.15 32.77 -13.46
C ALA A 456 -1.09 32.68 -12.35
N PRO A 457 0.21 32.75 -12.68
CA PRO A 457 1.27 32.79 -11.68
C PRO A 457 1.10 34.01 -10.77
N ARG A 458 1.10 33.80 -9.46
CA ARG A 458 0.78 34.82 -8.42
C ARG A 458 -0.62 35.42 -8.55
N GLY A 459 -1.59 34.61 -8.98
CA GLY A 459 -3.00 34.99 -9.07
C GLY A 459 -3.63 35.26 -7.71
N ASN A 460 -4.18 36.47 -7.53
CA ASN A 460 -4.87 36.87 -6.30
C ASN A 460 -6.28 37.38 -6.63
N ALA A 461 -7.28 36.90 -5.89
CA ALA A 461 -8.68 37.29 -6.07
C ALA A 461 -9.26 37.87 -4.76
N LEU A 462 -9.82 39.08 -4.84
CA LEU A 462 -10.62 39.66 -3.78
C LEU A 462 -12.11 39.55 -4.14
N LEU A 463 -12.83 38.67 -3.46
CA LEU A 463 -14.25 38.44 -3.71
C LEU A 463 -15.12 39.35 -2.84
N VAL A 464 -15.66 40.41 -3.44
CA VAL A 464 -16.56 41.35 -2.77
C VAL A 464 -18.01 40.97 -3.09
N GLY A 465 -18.84 40.82 -2.05
CA GLY A 465 -20.26 40.53 -2.20
C GLY A 465 -20.95 40.30 -0.86
N VAL A 466 -22.28 40.32 -0.82
CA VAL A 466 -23.08 40.12 0.40
C VAL A 466 -22.89 38.71 0.99
N GLY A 467 -23.06 38.56 2.31
CA GLY A 467 -22.99 37.26 2.99
C GLY A 467 -24.02 36.27 2.43
N GLY A 468 -23.65 34.99 2.31
CA GLY A 468 -24.53 33.94 1.76
C GLY A 468 -24.48 33.79 0.22
N SER A 469 -23.76 34.65 -0.50
CA SER A 469 -23.60 34.56 -1.97
C SER A 469 -22.68 33.43 -2.47
N GLY A 470 -22.28 32.51 -1.59
CA GLY A 470 -21.45 31.36 -1.97
C GLY A 470 -19.97 31.67 -2.24
N LYS A 471 -19.42 32.83 -1.85
CA LYS A 471 -18.01 33.22 -2.17
C LYS A 471 -16.97 32.15 -1.84
N GLN A 472 -16.94 31.69 -0.58
CA GLN A 472 -16.02 30.62 -0.17
C GLN A 472 -16.28 29.34 -0.98
N SER A 473 -17.54 29.08 -1.28
CA SER A 473 -17.96 27.88 -1.98
C SER A 473 -17.47 27.86 -3.44
N LEU A 474 -17.68 28.97 -4.15
CA LEU A 474 -17.18 29.19 -5.50
C LEU A 474 -15.64 29.16 -5.55
N SER A 475 -14.96 29.72 -4.54
CA SER A 475 -13.48 29.68 -4.46
C SER A 475 -12.94 28.27 -4.29
N ARG A 476 -13.53 27.45 -3.40
CA ARG A 476 -13.07 26.08 -3.19
C ARG A 476 -13.36 25.19 -4.39
N LEU A 477 -14.48 25.42 -5.06
CA LEU A 477 -14.78 24.76 -6.34
C LEU A 477 -13.78 25.15 -7.43
N SER A 478 -13.43 26.43 -7.54
CA SER A 478 -12.46 26.89 -8.53
C SER A 478 -11.05 26.38 -8.25
N ALA A 479 -10.66 26.31 -6.98
CA ALA A 479 -9.41 25.70 -6.52
C ALA A 479 -9.31 24.23 -6.92
N PHE A 480 -10.44 23.53 -6.77
CA PHE A 480 -10.56 22.13 -7.14
C PHE A 480 -10.45 21.91 -8.65
N ILE A 481 -11.07 22.77 -9.47
CA ILE A 481 -10.94 22.76 -10.93
C ILE A 481 -9.46 22.90 -11.34
N SER A 482 -8.69 23.74 -10.63
CA SER A 482 -7.25 23.93 -10.84
C SER A 482 -6.37 22.88 -10.17
N SER A 483 -6.93 21.85 -9.53
CA SER A 483 -6.19 20.82 -8.78
C SER A 483 -5.27 21.37 -7.69
N LEU A 484 -5.68 22.46 -7.03
CA LEU A 484 -4.93 23.11 -5.95
C LEU A 484 -5.53 22.76 -4.58
N GLU A 485 -4.69 22.38 -3.61
CA GLU A 485 -5.13 22.09 -2.23
C GLU A 485 -5.56 23.37 -1.51
N VAL A 486 -6.80 23.44 -1.04
CA VAL A 486 -7.27 24.59 -0.25
C VAL A 486 -6.85 24.45 1.20
N PHE A 487 -6.09 25.42 1.68
CA PHE A 487 -5.81 25.61 3.10
C PHE A 487 -6.60 26.79 3.65
N GLN A 488 -7.30 26.57 4.76
CA GLN A 488 -8.08 27.58 5.45
C GLN A 488 -7.78 27.54 6.95
N LEU A 489 -7.60 28.72 7.55
CA LEU A 489 -7.26 28.87 8.97
C LEU A 489 -8.37 28.36 9.90
N GLN A 490 -7.99 27.58 10.91
CA GLN A 490 -8.90 27.14 11.98
C GLN A 490 -8.54 27.85 13.29
N LEU A 491 -9.22 28.97 13.56
CA LEU A 491 -8.99 29.73 14.78
C LEU A 491 -9.39 28.93 16.03
N ARG A 492 -8.47 28.82 16.99
CA ARG A 492 -8.69 28.24 18.33
C ARG A 492 -8.57 29.32 19.40
N LYS A 493 -9.08 29.06 20.60
CA LYS A 493 -8.97 30.01 21.72
C LYS A 493 -7.49 30.21 22.08
N GLY A 494 -6.95 31.40 21.83
CA GLY A 494 -5.54 31.74 22.00
C GLY A 494 -4.69 31.70 20.73
N TYR A 495 -5.29 31.49 19.55
CA TYR A 495 -4.59 31.55 18.26
C TYR A 495 -4.01 32.94 18.00
N GLY A 496 -2.70 33.03 17.80
CA GLY A 496 -1.97 34.29 17.61
C GLY A 496 -1.09 34.32 16.35
N ILE A 497 -0.26 35.36 16.23
CA ILE A 497 0.63 35.59 15.08
C ILE A 497 1.62 34.42 14.87
N ASN A 498 2.14 33.83 15.94
CA ASN A 498 3.11 32.74 15.84
C ASN A 498 2.48 31.47 15.27
N ASP A 499 1.21 31.19 15.59
CA ASP A 499 0.48 30.06 15.00
C ASP A 499 0.25 30.28 13.50
N LEU A 500 -0.07 31.52 13.10
CA LEU A 500 -0.20 31.88 11.68
C LEU A 500 1.11 31.75 10.92
N LYS A 501 2.25 32.12 11.52
CA LYS A 501 3.57 31.90 10.91
C LYS A 501 3.86 30.42 10.71
N LEU A 502 3.54 29.56 11.69
CA LEU A 502 3.74 28.11 11.57
C LEU A 502 2.87 27.47 10.49
N ASP A 503 1.60 27.88 10.39
CA ASP A 503 0.69 27.41 9.34
C ASP A 503 1.17 27.81 7.93
N LEU A 504 1.68 29.05 7.79
CA LEU A 504 2.27 29.53 6.53
C LEU A 504 3.58 28.78 6.21
N ALA A 505 4.46 28.55 7.19
CA ALA A 505 5.68 27.76 7.01
C ALA A 505 5.36 26.33 6.51
N GLY A 506 4.33 25.69 7.06
CA GLY A 506 3.84 24.39 6.59
C GLY A 506 3.39 24.39 5.12
N LEU A 507 2.76 25.48 4.65
CA LEU A 507 2.38 25.64 3.24
C LEU A 507 3.61 25.79 2.33
N TYR A 508 4.61 26.55 2.75
CA TYR A 508 5.87 26.69 2.01
C TYR A 508 6.58 25.35 1.86
N MET A 509 6.56 24.49 2.90
CA MET A 509 7.15 23.14 2.83
C MET A 509 6.40 22.21 1.87
N LYS A 510 5.06 22.26 1.86
CA LYS A 510 4.25 21.49 0.92
C LYS A 510 4.47 21.93 -0.53
N ALA A 511 4.50 23.23 -0.76
CA ALA A 511 4.70 23.79 -2.09
C ALA A 511 6.14 23.59 -2.60
N GLY A 512 7.15 23.83 -1.75
CA GLY A 512 8.56 23.80 -2.14
C GLY A 512 9.21 22.41 -2.14
N LEU A 513 8.95 21.57 -1.13
CA LEU A 513 9.63 20.28 -0.96
C LEU A 513 8.85 19.11 -1.57
N LYS A 514 7.52 19.17 -1.55
CA LYS A 514 6.63 18.12 -2.09
C LYS A 514 6.03 18.47 -3.45
N ASN A 515 6.29 19.68 -3.95
CA ASN A 515 5.74 20.22 -5.21
C ASN A 515 4.20 20.12 -5.32
N ILE A 516 3.50 20.35 -4.20
CA ILE A 516 2.03 20.34 -4.14
C ILE A 516 1.53 21.78 -4.28
N GLY A 517 0.70 22.07 -5.28
CA GLY A 517 0.08 23.39 -5.45
C GLY A 517 -1.00 23.64 -4.39
N ASN A 518 -0.94 24.79 -3.70
CA ASN A 518 -1.85 25.14 -2.61
C ASN A 518 -2.51 26.52 -2.83
N ILE A 519 -3.75 26.67 -2.35
CA ILE A 519 -4.48 27.94 -2.26
C ILE A 519 -4.70 28.29 -0.79
N PHE A 520 -4.32 29.51 -0.42
CA PHE A 520 -4.59 30.08 0.88
C PHE A 520 -5.93 30.83 0.87
N LEU A 521 -6.94 30.31 1.57
CA LEU A 521 -8.28 30.90 1.67
C LEU A 521 -8.47 31.54 3.05
N MET A 522 -8.66 32.87 3.08
CA MET A 522 -8.91 33.63 4.30
C MET A 522 -10.21 34.45 4.18
N THR A 523 -10.99 34.48 5.26
CA THR A 523 -12.21 35.33 5.35
C THR A 523 -12.10 36.39 6.43
N ASP A 524 -12.94 37.42 6.35
CA ASP A 524 -13.06 38.50 7.33
C ASP A 524 -13.26 37.99 8.77
N ALA A 525 -14.09 36.96 8.95
CA ALA A 525 -14.31 36.32 10.25
C ALA A 525 -13.07 35.62 10.85
N GLN A 526 -12.01 35.41 10.05
CA GLN A 526 -10.76 34.77 10.49
C GLN A 526 -9.66 35.77 10.81
N VAL A 527 -9.90 37.06 10.61
CA VAL A 527 -8.98 38.14 10.96
C VAL A 527 -9.20 38.50 12.43
N ALA A 528 -8.53 37.77 13.32
CA ALA A 528 -8.62 38.00 14.77
C ALA A 528 -7.90 39.29 15.20
N GLU A 529 -6.80 39.66 14.52
CA GLU A 529 -6.02 40.88 14.77
C GLU A 529 -5.69 41.59 13.45
N GLU A 530 -5.72 42.93 13.43
CA GLU A 530 -5.36 43.73 12.25
C GLU A 530 -3.92 43.46 11.76
N ARG A 531 -3.04 43.02 12.66
CA ARG A 531 -1.65 42.64 12.35
C ARG A 531 -1.54 41.46 11.39
N PHE A 532 -2.55 40.59 11.28
CA PHE A 532 -2.56 39.52 10.28
C PHE A 532 -2.49 40.10 8.85
N LEU A 533 -3.11 41.26 8.62
CA LEU A 533 -3.14 41.90 7.30
C LEU A 533 -1.76 42.41 6.87
N VAL A 534 -0.84 42.67 7.81
CA VAL A 534 0.55 43.03 7.49
C VAL A 534 1.28 41.86 6.84
N LEU A 535 1.17 40.66 7.41
CA LEU A 535 1.80 39.44 6.86
C LEU A 535 1.21 39.05 5.50
N ILE A 536 -0.11 39.24 5.32
CA ILE A 536 -0.76 39.01 4.03
C ILE A 536 -0.30 40.04 2.99
N ASN A 537 -0.09 41.31 3.38
CA ASN A 537 0.44 42.31 2.48
C ASN A 537 1.88 42.00 2.04
N ASP A 538 2.72 41.49 2.95
CA ASP A 538 4.09 41.06 2.63
C ASP A 538 4.07 39.87 1.64
N LEU A 539 3.20 38.87 1.89
CA LEU A 539 2.98 37.75 0.97
C LEU A 539 2.50 38.21 -0.42
N LEU A 540 1.61 39.19 -0.51
CA LEU A 540 1.09 39.72 -1.78
C LEU A 540 2.09 40.62 -2.53
N ALA A 541 2.97 41.32 -1.81
CA ALA A 541 3.93 42.27 -2.39
C ALA A 541 5.22 41.60 -2.87
N SER A 542 5.87 40.77 -2.03
CA SER A 542 7.15 40.13 -2.32
C SER A 542 7.04 38.61 -2.55
N GLY A 543 6.06 37.95 -1.92
CA GLY A 543 5.97 36.50 -1.83
C GLY A 543 6.88 35.89 -0.75
N GLU A 544 7.46 36.72 0.11
CA GLU A 544 8.38 36.32 1.17
C GLU A 544 8.03 37.04 2.48
N ILE A 545 7.87 36.27 3.55
CA ILE A 545 7.54 36.78 4.89
C ILE A 545 8.82 36.75 5.74
N PRO A 546 9.28 37.89 6.29
CA PRO A 546 10.46 37.93 7.14
C PRO A 546 10.34 37.06 8.40
N GLU A 547 11.42 36.36 8.75
CA GLU A 547 11.51 35.49 9.94
C GLU A 547 10.43 34.38 9.95
N LEU A 548 10.22 33.72 8.81
CA LEU A 548 9.29 32.59 8.68
C LEU A 548 9.96 31.23 9.01
N PHE A 549 11.22 31.03 8.61
CA PHE A 549 12.03 29.84 8.89
C PHE A 549 13.31 30.23 9.63
N ALA A 550 13.81 29.35 10.48
CA ALA A 550 15.13 29.51 11.08
C ALA A 550 16.24 29.09 10.10
N ASP A 551 17.45 29.61 10.27
CA ASP A 551 18.57 29.42 9.31
C ASP A 551 18.93 27.94 9.07
N ASP A 552 18.73 27.07 10.05
CA ASP A 552 19.00 25.63 9.99
C ASP A 552 17.92 24.82 9.24
N GLU A 553 16.66 25.26 9.26
CA GLU A 553 15.57 24.64 8.49
C GLU A 553 15.75 24.88 6.99
N ILE A 554 16.29 26.04 6.62
CA ILE A 554 16.56 26.43 5.23
C ILE A 554 17.57 25.46 4.57
N GLU A 555 18.63 25.06 5.28
CA GLU A 555 19.64 24.12 4.75
C GLU A 555 19.06 22.71 4.49
N ASN A 556 18.14 22.24 5.34
CA ASN A 556 17.49 20.94 5.18
C ASN A 556 16.56 20.88 3.97
N ILE A 557 15.85 21.97 3.67
CA ILE A 557 14.96 22.09 2.50
C ILE A 557 15.76 21.97 1.20
N ILE A 558 16.94 22.59 1.15
CA ILE A 558 17.82 22.57 -0.02
C ILE A 558 18.28 21.13 -0.36
N ASN A 559 18.53 20.30 0.65
CA ASN A 559 19.01 18.92 0.46
C ASN A 559 17.91 17.94 -0.02
N GLY A 560 16.64 18.18 0.29
CA GLY A 560 15.52 17.27 -0.02
C GLY A 560 15.10 17.20 -1.50
N VAL A 561 15.48 18.17 -2.34
CA VAL A 561 14.97 18.32 -3.72
C VAL A 561 15.77 17.52 -4.78
N ARG A 562 16.81 16.75 -4.39
CA ARG A 562 17.81 16.17 -5.33
C ARG A 562 17.60 14.71 -5.85
N GLY A 563 16.53 13.95 -5.54
CA GLY A 563 16.55 12.45 -5.55
C GLY A 563 15.75 11.51 -6.50
N GLU A 564 14.78 11.88 -7.37
CA GLU A 564 13.83 10.88 -7.98
C GLU A 564 13.48 10.97 -9.50
N ALA A 565 14.31 10.57 -10.49
CA ALA A 565 13.85 10.61 -11.91
C ALA A 565 14.55 9.66 -12.94
N SER A 566 13.96 8.50 -13.29
CA SER A 566 14.34 7.80 -14.54
C SER A 566 13.23 7.10 -15.35
N LEU A 567 12.18 6.54 -14.73
CA LEU A 567 11.05 5.87 -15.44
C LEU A 567 9.68 6.57 -15.31
N VAL A 568 9.59 7.61 -14.48
CA VAL A 568 8.33 8.34 -14.25
C VAL A 568 7.85 9.05 -15.51
N GLU A 569 8.76 9.62 -16.27
CA GLU A 569 8.46 10.45 -17.43
C GLU A 569 7.86 9.65 -18.61
N PRO A 570 8.41 8.50 -19.04
CA PRO A 570 7.78 7.65 -20.05
C PRO A 570 6.37 7.15 -19.69
N VAL A 571 6.17 6.77 -18.42
CA VAL A 571 4.85 6.31 -17.92
C VAL A 571 3.83 7.45 -17.93
N ALA A 572 4.23 8.64 -17.48
CA ALA A 572 3.37 9.82 -17.50
C ALA A 572 2.97 10.21 -18.93
N VAL A 573 3.93 10.19 -19.88
CA VAL A 573 3.67 10.46 -21.30
C VAL A 573 2.68 9.44 -21.87
N PHE A 574 2.85 8.15 -21.58
CA PHE A 574 1.92 7.12 -22.04
C PHE A 574 0.51 7.31 -21.48
N MET A 575 0.37 7.49 -20.16
CA MET A 575 -0.95 7.70 -19.55
C MET A 575 -1.64 8.95 -20.11
N SER A 576 -0.90 10.04 -20.33
CA SER A 576 -1.45 11.24 -20.97
C SER A 576 -1.95 10.97 -22.39
N HIS A 577 -1.22 10.15 -23.16
CA HIS A 577 -1.60 9.77 -24.51
C HIS A 577 -2.87 8.92 -24.53
N VAL A 578 -2.98 7.94 -23.63
CA VAL A 578 -4.19 7.12 -23.45
C VAL A 578 -5.40 7.99 -23.18
N HIS A 579 -5.28 8.94 -22.24
CA HIS A 579 -6.37 9.85 -21.92
C HIS A 579 -6.80 10.66 -23.15
N GLN A 580 -5.84 11.26 -23.87
CA GLN A 580 -6.11 12.02 -25.09
C GLN A 580 -6.69 11.16 -26.23
N SER A 581 -6.27 9.90 -26.38
CA SER A 581 -6.78 9.02 -27.44
C SER A 581 -8.22 8.60 -27.16
N VAL A 582 -8.60 8.38 -25.90
CA VAL A 582 -9.99 8.10 -25.51
C VAL A 582 -10.87 9.32 -25.71
N ASN A 583 -10.38 10.54 -25.47
CA ASN A 583 -11.15 11.77 -25.76
C ASN A 583 -11.46 11.87 -27.25
N ARG A 584 -10.44 11.65 -28.09
CA ARG A 584 -10.60 11.59 -29.55
C ARG A 584 -11.59 10.51 -29.97
N MET A 585 -11.45 9.30 -29.42
CA MET A 585 -12.33 8.18 -29.73
C MET A 585 -13.77 8.42 -29.25
N SER A 586 -13.96 9.07 -28.11
CA SER A 586 -15.29 9.42 -27.58
C SER A 586 -16.01 10.41 -28.49
N ALA A 587 -15.28 11.34 -29.10
CA ALA A 587 -15.85 12.24 -30.10
C ALA A 587 -16.29 11.48 -31.37
N VAL A 588 -15.47 10.55 -31.86
CA VAL A 588 -15.83 9.67 -33.00
C VAL A 588 -17.03 8.78 -32.65
N TYR A 589 -17.03 8.21 -31.44
CA TYR A 589 -18.09 7.36 -30.93
C TYR A 589 -19.42 8.11 -30.82
N PHE A 590 -19.40 9.37 -30.38
CA PHE A 590 -20.59 10.21 -30.38
C PHE A 590 -21.07 10.56 -31.79
N GLN A 591 -20.15 10.88 -32.71
CA GLN A 591 -20.51 11.19 -34.10
C GLN A 591 -21.18 9.99 -34.80
N ASN A 592 -20.65 8.78 -34.56
CA ASN A 592 -21.13 7.57 -35.21
C ASN A 592 -22.35 6.95 -34.53
N GLU A 593 -22.30 6.78 -33.20
CA GLU A 593 -23.27 5.98 -32.43
C GLU A 593 -24.27 6.84 -31.64
N ARG A 594 -24.09 8.18 -31.62
CA ARG A 594 -24.87 9.10 -30.77
C ARG A 594 -24.88 8.72 -29.29
N ARG A 595 -23.84 8.01 -28.85
CA ARG A 595 -23.62 7.61 -27.47
C ARG A 595 -22.58 8.52 -26.85
N TYR A 596 -22.89 9.01 -25.65
CA TYR A 596 -22.00 9.90 -24.94
C TYR A 596 -21.05 9.09 -24.04
N ASN A 597 -19.76 9.33 -24.22
CA ASN A 597 -18.73 8.89 -23.29
C ASN A 597 -17.90 10.10 -22.87
N TYR A 598 -17.69 10.25 -21.58
CA TYR A 598 -16.95 11.33 -20.98
C TYR A 598 -15.77 10.78 -20.21
N THR A 599 -14.63 11.37 -20.50
CA THR A 599 -13.39 11.18 -19.78
C THR A 599 -13.21 12.38 -18.86
N THR A 600 -12.90 12.11 -17.60
CA THR A 600 -12.72 13.15 -16.57
C THR A 600 -11.34 12.99 -15.92
N PRO A 601 -10.81 14.04 -15.26
CA PRO A 601 -9.62 13.92 -14.43
C PRO A 601 -9.72 12.82 -13.39
N LYS A 602 -10.93 12.59 -12.86
CA LYS A 602 -11.19 11.50 -11.90
C LYS A 602 -10.95 10.13 -12.54
N THR A 603 -11.34 9.92 -13.80
CA THR A 603 -11.01 8.68 -14.55
C THR A 603 -9.49 8.53 -14.76
N PHE A 604 -8.76 9.64 -14.97
CA PHE A 604 -7.30 9.62 -15.09
C PHE A 604 -6.59 9.33 -13.76
N LEU A 605 -6.98 9.99 -12.67
CA LEU A 605 -6.47 9.73 -11.32
C LEU A 605 -6.80 8.31 -10.86
N GLU A 606 -7.95 7.78 -11.27
CA GLU A 606 -8.32 6.40 -11.02
C GLU A 606 -7.44 5.43 -11.79
N GLN A 607 -7.11 5.70 -13.07
CA GLN A 607 -6.16 4.89 -13.82
C GLN A 607 -4.80 4.82 -13.08
N ILE A 608 -4.32 5.95 -12.56
CA ILE A 608 -3.06 6.01 -11.78
C ILE A 608 -3.17 5.19 -10.49
N THR A 609 -4.28 5.36 -9.75
CA THR A 609 -4.52 4.66 -8.49
C THR A 609 -4.64 3.15 -8.71
N LEU A 610 -5.37 2.75 -9.76
CA LEU A 610 -5.54 1.37 -10.20
C LEU A 610 -4.23 0.77 -10.68
N TYR A 611 -3.40 1.56 -11.40
CA TYR A 611 -2.07 1.15 -11.83
C TYR A 611 -1.17 0.85 -10.63
N SER A 612 -1.09 1.77 -9.67
CA SER A 612 -0.32 1.55 -8.45
C SER A 612 -0.81 0.33 -7.66
N LYS A 613 -2.13 0.19 -7.51
CA LYS A 613 -2.72 -0.95 -6.81
C LYS A 613 -2.43 -2.29 -7.51
N LEU A 614 -2.76 -2.39 -8.80
CA LEU A 614 -2.60 -3.63 -9.56
C LEU A 614 -1.13 -3.99 -9.73
N LEU A 615 -0.23 -3.02 -9.92
CA LEU A 615 1.20 -3.30 -10.02
C LEU A 615 1.72 -3.90 -8.72
N ASN A 616 1.37 -3.33 -7.57
CA ASN A 616 1.76 -3.85 -6.26
C ASN A 616 1.18 -5.25 -5.99
N GLU A 617 -0.12 -5.45 -6.23
CA GLU A 617 -0.80 -6.73 -6.03
C GLU A 617 -0.24 -7.81 -6.96
N LYS A 618 -0.08 -7.52 -8.25
CA LYS A 618 0.43 -8.48 -9.25
C LYS A 618 1.90 -8.77 -9.04
N THR A 619 2.73 -7.79 -8.69
CA THR A 619 4.14 -8.03 -8.35
C THR A 619 4.25 -8.95 -7.13
N LYS A 620 3.45 -8.69 -6.09
CA LYS A 620 3.42 -9.54 -4.90
C LYS A 620 2.94 -10.96 -5.22
N ASN A 621 1.89 -11.11 -6.02
CA ASN A 621 1.37 -12.41 -6.45
C ASN A 621 2.39 -13.18 -7.29
N LEU A 622 3.08 -12.51 -8.21
CA LEU A 622 4.12 -13.08 -9.05
C LEU A 622 5.30 -13.58 -8.21
N ILE A 623 5.79 -12.76 -7.26
CA ILE A 623 6.85 -13.16 -6.32
C ILE A 623 6.40 -14.37 -5.47
N MET A 624 5.18 -14.35 -4.93
CA MET A 624 4.65 -15.47 -4.15
C MET A 624 4.53 -16.75 -5.00
N MET A 625 4.11 -16.63 -6.27
CA MET A 625 3.97 -17.79 -7.17
C MET A 625 5.34 -18.37 -7.54
N ILE A 626 6.32 -17.51 -7.86
CA ILE A 626 7.71 -17.93 -8.09
C ILE A 626 8.25 -18.66 -6.86
N ALA A 627 8.12 -18.05 -5.67
CA ALA A 627 8.58 -18.68 -4.43
C ALA A 627 7.90 -20.03 -4.15
N ARG A 628 6.60 -20.17 -4.44
CA ARG A 628 5.88 -21.45 -4.30
C ARG A 628 6.41 -22.52 -5.24
N LEU A 629 6.62 -22.18 -6.52
CA LEU A 629 7.15 -23.10 -7.52
C LEU A 629 8.61 -23.46 -7.23
N GLU A 630 9.45 -22.50 -6.84
CA GLU A 630 10.83 -22.72 -6.44
C GLU A 630 10.93 -23.62 -5.21
N ASN A 631 10.13 -23.38 -4.17
CA ASN A 631 10.05 -24.27 -3.00
C ASN A 631 9.62 -25.68 -3.39
N GLY A 632 8.68 -25.83 -4.33
CA GLY A 632 8.25 -27.14 -4.82
C GLY A 632 9.35 -27.86 -5.61
N LEU A 633 10.07 -27.13 -6.47
CA LEU A 633 11.21 -27.66 -7.23
C LEU A 633 12.39 -28.04 -6.32
N GLU A 634 12.67 -27.23 -5.29
CA GLU A 634 13.69 -27.50 -4.28
C GLU A 634 13.37 -28.76 -3.50
N LYS A 635 12.11 -28.93 -3.06
CA LYS A 635 11.64 -30.17 -2.40
C LYS A 635 11.78 -31.40 -3.30
N LEU A 636 11.45 -31.30 -4.58
CA LEU A 636 11.66 -32.40 -5.54
C LEU A 636 13.14 -32.70 -5.78
N ALA A 637 13.99 -31.66 -5.81
CA ALA A 637 15.43 -31.82 -5.96
C ALA A 637 16.06 -32.47 -4.72
N SER A 638 15.67 -32.04 -3.51
CA SER A 638 16.08 -32.64 -2.24
C SER A 638 15.66 -34.10 -2.20
N CYS A 639 14.39 -34.41 -2.47
CA CYS A 639 13.90 -35.79 -2.50
C CYS A 639 14.67 -36.68 -3.50
N ALA A 640 15.00 -36.15 -4.68
CA ALA A 640 15.81 -36.90 -5.65
C ALA A 640 17.25 -37.14 -5.15
N ALA A 641 17.84 -36.19 -4.42
CA ALA A 641 19.15 -36.34 -3.79
C ALA A 641 19.10 -37.35 -2.63
N ASP A 642 18.07 -37.27 -1.78
CA ASP A 642 17.85 -38.19 -0.66
C ASP A 642 17.66 -39.63 -1.16
N VAL A 643 16.94 -39.83 -2.28
CA VAL A 643 16.82 -41.14 -2.93
C VAL A 643 18.16 -41.67 -3.43
N ALA A 644 19.03 -40.81 -3.95
CA ALA A 644 20.36 -41.24 -4.39
C ALA A 644 21.20 -41.71 -3.19
N VAL A 645 21.12 -41.03 -2.06
CA VAL A 645 21.78 -41.43 -0.81
C VAL A 645 21.17 -42.73 -0.28
N LEU A 646 19.83 -42.83 -0.21
CA LEU A 646 19.14 -44.03 0.27
C LEU A 646 19.42 -45.27 -0.60
N LYS A 647 19.61 -45.11 -1.91
CA LYS A 647 20.01 -46.21 -2.80
C LYS A 647 21.40 -46.76 -2.47
N VAL A 648 22.33 -45.89 -2.05
CA VAL A 648 23.64 -46.32 -1.57
C VAL A 648 23.51 -47.05 -0.23
N THR A 649 22.72 -46.52 0.71
CA THR A 649 22.52 -47.18 2.01
C THR A 649 21.77 -48.51 1.87
N LEU A 650 20.80 -48.62 0.96
CA LEU A 650 20.11 -49.88 0.68
C LEU A 650 21.08 -50.92 0.10
N ALA A 651 21.97 -50.51 -0.81
CA ALA A 651 22.98 -51.43 -1.36
C ALA A 651 23.94 -51.95 -0.27
N GLU A 652 24.35 -51.09 0.67
CA GLU A 652 25.14 -51.48 1.84
C GLU A 652 24.36 -52.42 2.78
N GLN A 653 23.09 -52.10 3.06
CA GLN A 653 22.20 -52.92 3.89
C GLN A 653 21.91 -54.29 3.26
N GLU A 654 21.71 -54.39 1.94
CA GLU A 654 21.52 -55.66 1.23
C GLU A 654 22.77 -56.55 1.28
N ILE A 655 23.95 -55.95 1.25
CA ILE A 655 25.22 -56.68 1.43
C ILE A 655 25.30 -57.23 2.85
N GLU A 656 25.02 -56.40 3.86
CA GLU A 656 25.03 -56.82 5.26
C GLU A 656 23.95 -57.90 5.53
N LEU A 657 22.77 -57.75 4.94
CA LEU A 657 21.69 -58.71 5.02
C LEU A 657 22.08 -60.06 4.41
N LYS A 658 22.77 -60.08 3.27
CA LYS A 658 23.30 -61.33 2.68
C LYS A 658 24.31 -62.01 3.60
N ILE A 659 25.18 -61.22 4.25
CA ILE A 659 26.16 -61.75 5.21
C ILE A 659 25.43 -62.37 6.42
N LYS A 660 24.46 -61.65 7.01
CA LYS A 660 23.71 -62.13 8.19
C LYS A 660 22.73 -63.26 7.85
N ASN A 661 22.13 -63.28 6.66
CA ASN A 661 21.32 -64.38 6.17
C ASN A 661 22.14 -65.66 6.09
N LYS A 662 23.32 -65.58 5.48
CA LYS A 662 24.22 -66.73 5.35
C LYS A 662 24.67 -67.24 6.73
N ALA A 663 25.01 -66.34 7.66
CA ALA A 663 25.36 -66.72 9.03
C ALA A 663 24.19 -67.40 9.77
N ALA A 664 22.95 -66.93 9.58
CA ALA A 664 21.77 -67.55 10.17
C ALA A 664 21.46 -68.93 9.54
N GLU A 665 21.60 -69.08 8.22
CA GLU A 665 21.42 -70.37 7.53
C GLU A 665 22.46 -71.41 7.97
N GLU A 666 23.73 -71.02 8.11
CA GLU A 666 24.78 -71.89 8.63
C GLU A 666 24.49 -72.34 10.08
N LEU A 667 23.97 -71.45 10.93
CA LEU A 667 23.55 -71.79 12.30
C LEU A 667 22.31 -72.71 12.34
N ILE A 668 21.39 -72.61 11.37
CA ILE A 668 20.20 -73.49 11.28
C ILE A 668 20.63 -74.94 11.05
N GLU A 669 21.58 -75.17 10.13
CA GLU A 669 22.07 -76.53 9.86
C GLU A 669 22.75 -77.12 11.10
N VAL A 670 23.54 -76.31 11.83
CA VAL A 670 24.23 -76.76 13.05
C VAL A 670 23.25 -77.04 14.20
N VAL A 671 22.29 -76.14 14.47
CA VAL A 671 21.27 -76.35 15.51
C VAL A 671 20.37 -77.53 15.17
N GLY A 672 20.02 -77.73 13.89
CA GLY A 672 19.26 -78.88 13.42
C GLY A 672 19.99 -80.20 13.67
N ALA A 673 21.28 -80.27 13.33
CA ALA A 673 22.09 -81.47 13.53
C ALA A 673 22.32 -81.79 15.02
N GLU A 674 22.58 -80.80 15.87
CA GLU A 674 22.77 -81.00 17.32
C GLU A 674 21.46 -81.31 18.05
N SER A 675 20.33 -80.71 17.65
CA SER A 675 19.00 -81.05 18.19
C SER A 675 18.63 -82.50 17.90
N GLU A 676 18.95 -83.01 16.71
CA GLU A 676 18.67 -84.40 16.35
C GLU A 676 19.52 -85.38 17.16
N LYS A 677 20.80 -85.04 17.44
CA LYS A 677 21.68 -85.83 18.33
C LYS A 677 21.14 -85.88 19.76
N VAL A 678 20.77 -84.73 20.34
CA VAL A 678 20.18 -84.66 21.70
C VAL A 678 18.90 -85.50 21.79
N SER A 679 18.05 -85.46 20.76
CA SER A 679 16.82 -86.27 20.73
C SER A 679 17.09 -87.77 20.68
N LYS A 680 18.12 -88.22 19.94
CA LYS A 680 18.51 -89.63 19.85
C LYS A 680 19.07 -90.15 21.18
N GLU A 681 19.96 -89.39 21.81
CA GLU A 681 20.56 -89.76 23.11
C GLU A 681 19.53 -89.77 24.25
N LYS A 682 18.58 -88.81 24.26
CA LYS A 682 17.46 -88.81 25.22
C LYS A 682 16.58 -90.05 25.12
N ALA A 683 16.28 -90.50 23.91
CA ALA A 683 15.50 -91.71 23.71
C ALA A 683 16.23 -92.95 24.27
N PHE A 684 17.55 -93.02 24.08
CA PHE A 684 18.39 -94.10 24.59
C PHE A 684 18.47 -94.13 26.12
N ALA A 685 18.67 -92.97 26.77
CA ALA A 685 18.71 -92.88 28.23
C ALA A 685 17.36 -93.24 28.89
N ALA A 686 16.23 -92.86 28.27
CA ALA A 686 14.89 -93.20 28.78
C ALA A 686 14.59 -94.70 28.72
N GLU A 687 15.18 -95.42 27.76
CA GLU A 687 15.05 -96.87 27.65
C GLU A 687 15.90 -97.59 28.71
N GLU A 688 17.09 -97.08 29.01
CA GLU A 688 17.98 -97.64 30.03
C GLU A 688 17.49 -97.36 31.45
N GLU A 689 16.80 -96.23 31.70
CA GLU A 689 16.16 -95.92 32.98
C GLU A 689 15.07 -96.93 33.36
N LYS A 690 14.30 -97.39 32.37
CA LYS A 690 13.28 -98.42 32.59
C LYS A 690 13.91 -99.74 33.04
N LYS A 691 15.08 -100.11 32.50
CA LYS A 691 15.78 -101.34 32.88
C LYS A 691 16.34 -101.27 34.30
N VAL A 692 16.90 -100.14 34.71
CA VAL A 692 17.44 -99.95 36.07
C VAL A 692 16.33 -100.07 37.13
N LYS A 693 15.15 -99.51 36.88
CA LYS A 693 14.00 -99.59 37.82
C LYS A 693 13.54 -101.02 38.08
N VAL A 694 13.51 -101.87 37.05
CA VAL A 694 13.11 -103.29 37.18
C VAL A 694 14.11 -104.09 38.03
N ILE A 695 15.42 -103.82 37.87
CA ILE A 695 16.47 -104.50 38.64
C ILE A 695 16.43 -104.05 40.11
N GLU A 696 16.11 -102.79 40.38
CA GLU A 696 16.05 -102.23 41.73
C GLU A 696 14.97 -102.89 42.60
N GLU A 697 13.77 -103.09 42.05
CA GLU A 697 12.64 -103.71 42.76
C GLU A 697 12.97 -105.15 43.23
N ASP A 698 13.63 -105.95 42.39
CA ASP A 698 14.00 -107.34 42.69
C ASP A 698 15.05 -107.45 43.82
N VAL A 699 16.01 -106.53 43.88
CA VAL A 699 17.04 -106.49 44.93
C VAL A 699 16.44 -106.16 46.30
N THR A 700 15.49 -105.23 46.37
CA THR A 700 14.80 -104.87 47.62
C THR A 700 14.04 -106.03 48.26
N ILE A 701 13.39 -106.87 47.46
CA ILE A 701 12.62 -108.01 47.96
C ILE A 701 13.56 -109.06 48.57
N LYS A 702 14.68 -109.35 47.90
CA LYS A 702 15.69 -110.32 48.37
C LYS A 702 16.38 -109.88 49.67
N ALA A 703 16.56 -108.58 49.88
CA ALA A 703 17.18 -108.02 51.09
C ALA A 703 16.33 -108.25 52.35
N LYS A 704 15.02 -108.06 52.23
CA LYS A 704 14.07 -108.13 53.37
C LYS A 704 13.98 -109.54 53.97
N ILE A 705 14.01 -110.57 53.13
CA ILE A 705 13.90 -111.98 53.53
C ILE A 705 15.15 -112.46 54.29
N CYS A 706 16.33 -111.93 53.96
CA CYS A 706 17.58 -112.34 54.60
C CYS A 706 17.75 -111.75 56.03
N ALA A 707 17.13 -110.61 56.31
CA ALA A 707 17.24 -109.92 57.60
C ALA A 707 16.38 -110.58 58.71
N ASP A 708 15.15 -110.99 58.39
CA ASP A 708 14.21 -111.54 59.37
C ASP A 708 14.63 -112.91 59.94
N ASP A 709 15.39 -113.70 59.17
CA ASP A 709 15.84 -115.03 59.61
C ASP A 709 17.14 -115.00 60.42
N LEU A 710 17.96 -113.95 60.27
CA LEU A 710 19.24 -113.81 60.99
C LEU A 710 19.03 -113.38 62.46
N ALA A 711 17.99 -112.60 62.73
CA ALA A 711 17.63 -112.13 64.08
C ALA A 711 17.19 -113.27 65.04
N LYS A 712 16.76 -114.43 64.52
CA LYS A 712 16.31 -115.57 65.34
C LYS A 712 17.46 -116.38 65.95
N ALA A 713 18.69 -116.23 65.45
CA ALA A 713 19.84 -117.06 65.85
C ALA A 713 20.69 -116.45 66.99
N GLU A 714 20.65 -115.13 67.18
CA GLU A 714 21.48 -114.40 68.16
C GLU A 714 21.23 -114.76 69.64
N PRO A 715 20.00 -115.03 70.12
CA PRO A 715 19.76 -115.28 71.55
C PRO A 715 20.46 -116.55 72.08
N ALA A 716 20.55 -117.60 71.26
CA ALA A 716 21.13 -118.87 71.67
C ALA A 716 22.67 -118.82 71.85
N LEU A 717 23.32 -117.93 71.11
CA LEU A 717 24.77 -117.75 71.10
C LEU A 717 25.24 -116.95 72.33
N ILE A 718 24.49 -115.91 72.70
CA ILE A 718 24.75 -115.10 73.90
C ILE A 718 24.64 -115.95 75.16
N ALA A 719 23.59 -116.78 75.27
CA ALA A 719 23.39 -117.68 76.39
C ALA A 719 24.48 -118.77 76.55
N ALA A 720 25.16 -119.16 75.45
CA ALA A 720 26.30 -120.08 75.51
C ALA A 720 27.57 -119.40 76.07
N GLN A 721 27.77 -118.12 75.76
CA GLN A 721 28.91 -117.33 76.24
C GLN A 721 28.79 -117.00 77.73
N GLU A 722 27.58 -116.69 78.22
CA GLU A 722 27.32 -116.42 79.64
C GLU A 722 27.58 -117.64 80.53
N ALA A 723 27.28 -118.86 80.06
CA ALA A 723 27.54 -120.10 80.78
C ALA A 723 29.04 -120.31 81.09
N LEU A 724 29.94 -119.85 80.20
CA LEU A 724 31.39 -119.98 80.38
C LEU A 724 31.97 -119.01 81.41
N ASN A 725 31.37 -117.83 81.56
CA ASN A 725 31.83 -116.80 82.51
C ASN A 725 31.68 -117.23 83.98
N THR A 726 30.87 -118.27 84.25
CA THR A 726 30.72 -118.85 85.59
C THR A 726 31.89 -119.75 86.01
N LEU A 727 32.80 -120.10 85.10
CA LEU A 727 33.93 -121.00 85.35
C LEU A 727 35.23 -120.20 85.53
N ASN A 728 35.90 -120.38 86.67
CA ASN A 728 37.24 -119.84 86.91
C ASN A 728 38.25 -120.98 87.14
N LYS A 729 39.56 -120.66 87.01
CA LYS A 729 40.66 -121.64 87.13
C LYS A 729 40.61 -122.41 88.46
N ASN A 730 40.21 -121.75 89.54
CA ASN A 730 40.15 -122.37 90.87
C ASN A 730 39.09 -123.47 90.91
N ASN A 731 37.88 -123.18 90.40
CA ASN A 731 36.75 -124.12 90.37
C ASN A 731 37.06 -125.39 89.54
N LEU A 732 37.75 -125.23 88.41
CA LEU A 732 38.15 -126.38 87.57
C LEU A 732 39.34 -127.16 88.15
N THR A 733 40.22 -126.49 88.90
CA THR A 733 41.31 -127.18 89.64
C THR A 733 40.74 -128.02 90.79
N GLU A 734 39.68 -127.54 91.46
CA GLU A 734 38.93 -128.29 92.46
C GLU A 734 38.22 -129.51 91.84
N LEU A 735 37.56 -129.34 90.68
CA LEU A 735 36.96 -130.47 89.98
C LEU A 735 37.98 -131.58 89.65
N LYS A 736 39.22 -131.21 89.34
CA LYS A 736 40.30 -132.15 89.03
C LYS A 736 40.82 -132.88 90.28
N SER A 737 40.82 -132.27 91.45
CA SER A 737 41.42 -132.87 92.66
C SER A 737 40.61 -134.06 93.20
N PHE A 738 39.35 -134.24 92.78
CA PHE A 738 38.52 -135.39 93.17
C PHE A 738 39.22 -136.72 92.87
N GLY A 739 39.35 -137.54 93.93
CA GLY A 739 39.86 -138.90 93.87
C GLY A 739 38.87 -139.87 93.21
N SER A 740 37.59 -139.79 93.59
CA SER A 740 36.48 -140.53 93.00
C SER A 740 35.21 -139.65 93.02
N PRO A 741 34.81 -139.02 91.89
CA PRO A 741 33.68 -138.09 91.85
C PRO A 741 32.33 -138.77 91.62
N PRO A 742 31.20 -138.09 91.92
CA PRO A 742 29.85 -138.59 91.65
C PRO A 742 29.59 -138.83 90.14
N ASP A 743 28.85 -139.87 89.79
CA ASP A 743 28.57 -140.26 88.40
C ASP A 743 27.97 -139.13 87.54
N ALA A 744 27.14 -138.26 88.12
CA ALA A 744 26.59 -137.08 87.44
C ALA A 744 27.69 -136.14 86.91
N VAL A 745 28.78 -135.94 87.65
CA VAL A 745 29.92 -135.10 87.24
C VAL A 745 30.76 -135.79 86.16
N VAL A 746 30.88 -137.12 86.22
CA VAL A 746 31.56 -137.92 85.19
C VAL A 746 30.81 -137.82 83.85
N ASN A 747 29.47 -137.88 83.86
CA ASN A 747 28.67 -137.74 82.64
C ASN A 747 28.84 -136.38 81.97
N VAL A 748 28.88 -135.28 82.75
CA VAL A 748 29.09 -133.93 82.20
C VAL A 748 30.46 -133.77 81.58
N THR A 749 31.49 -134.20 82.29
CA THR A 749 32.87 -134.13 81.78
C THR A 749 33.09 -135.06 80.58
N ALA A 750 32.38 -136.19 80.52
CA ALA A 750 32.34 -137.06 79.35
C ALA A 750 31.63 -136.42 78.14
N ALA A 751 30.52 -135.70 78.35
CA ALA A 751 29.83 -134.99 77.27
C ALA A 751 30.69 -133.87 76.67
N VAL A 752 31.41 -133.12 77.51
CA VAL A 752 32.39 -132.12 77.06
C VAL A 752 33.54 -132.79 76.30
N LEU A 753 34.02 -133.94 76.76
CA LEU A 753 35.05 -134.72 76.04
C LEU A 753 34.57 -135.15 74.64
N VAL A 754 33.28 -135.48 74.48
CA VAL A 754 32.70 -135.81 73.17
C VAL A 754 32.66 -134.57 72.27
N LEU A 755 32.28 -133.38 72.77
CA LEU A 755 32.30 -132.14 71.97
C LEU A 755 33.70 -131.76 71.47
N PHE A 756 34.76 -132.03 72.24
CA PHE A 756 36.14 -131.80 71.80
C PHE A 756 36.69 -132.88 70.85
N SER A 757 35.87 -133.83 70.40
CA SER A 757 36.33 -134.87 69.46
C SER A 757 36.68 -134.27 68.09
N LYS A 758 37.99 -134.25 67.79
CA LYS A 758 38.50 -133.72 66.52
C LYS A 758 38.11 -134.65 65.37
N LYS A 759 37.43 -134.10 64.35
CA LYS A 759 37.03 -134.80 63.10
C LYS A 759 36.19 -136.06 63.32
N GLY A 760 35.22 -136.03 64.24
CA GLY A 760 34.20 -137.10 64.37
C GLY A 760 34.67 -138.42 65.00
N LYS A 761 35.93 -138.52 65.49
CA LYS A 761 36.42 -139.71 66.20
C LYS A 761 36.00 -139.69 67.67
N ILE A 762 34.85 -140.29 67.97
CA ILE A 762 34.28 -140.34 69.34
C ILE A 762 35.13 -141.28 70.24
N PRO A 763 35.66 -140.82 71.38
CA PRO A 763 36.44 -141.66 72.30
C PRO A 763 35.62 -142.82 72.90
N LYS A 764 36.16 -144.05 72.83
CA LYS A 764 35.54 -145.27 73.40
C LYS A 764 35.67 -145.38 74.92
N ASP A 765 36.77 -144.90 75.49
CA ASP A 765 36.96 -144.85 76.95
C ASP A 765 36.48 -143.50 77.49
N ARG A 766 35.36 -143.52 78.23
CA ARG A 766 34.70 -142.34 78.82
C ARG A 766 34.83 -142.32 80.34
N SER A 767 35.74 -143.10 80.88
CA SER A 767 35.98 -143.16 82.33
C SER A 767 36.51 -141.82 82.86
N TRP A 768 36.33 -141.57 84.16
CA TRP A 768 36.84 -140.38 84.83
C TRP A 768 38.36 -140.18 84.63
N LYS A 769 39.11 -141.26 84.45
CA LYS A 769 40.55 -141.21 84.17
C LYS A 769 40.86 -140.49 82.86
N ALA A 770 40.08 -140.71 81.80
CA ALA A 770 40.22 -140.03 80.52
C ALA A 770 39.77 -138.56 80.61
N CYS A 771 38.68 -138.29 81.32
CA CYS A 771 38.18 -136.92 81.54
C CYS A 771 39.17 -136.06 82.35
N LYS A 772 39.81 -136.64 83.36
CA LYS A 772 40.84 -135.97 84.18
C LYS A 772 42.12 -135.64 83.38
N LEU A 773 42.41 -136.42 82.34
CA LEU A 773 43.53 -136.19 81.42
C LEU A 773 43.27 -135.00 80.49
N MET A 774 42.03 -134.84 80.01
CA MET A 774 41.59 -133.65 79.26
C MET A 774 41.70 -132.38 80.11
N MET A 775 41.40 -132.46 81.40
CA MET A 775 41.56 -131.35 82.37
C MET A 775 42.99 -131.22 82.94
N ALA A 776 43.99 -131.95 82.42
CA ALA A 776 45.33 -131.96 83.00
C ALA A 776 45.97 -130.56 83.04
N LYS A 777 45.77 -129.75 81.98
CA LYS A 777 46.18 -128.34 81.89
C LYS A 777 44.95 -127.43 81.93
N VAL A 778 44.58 -126.96 83.11
CA VAL A 778 43.32 -126.24 83.37
C VAL A 778 43.19 -124.94 82.58
N ASP A 779 44.27 -124.15 82.45
CA ASP A 779 44.24 -122.88 81.69
C ASP A 779 43.94 -123.09 80.20
N GLN A 780 44.56 -124.10 79.61
CA GLN A 780 44.40 -124.39 78.19
C GLN A 780 43.01 -124.96 77.89
N PHE A 781 42.48 -125.79 78.80
CA PHE A 781 41.13 -126.31 78.69
C PHE A 781 40.05 -125.21 78.77
N LEU A 782 40.20 -124.21 79.65
CA LEU A 782 39.27 -123.07 79.70
C LEU A 782 39.30 -122.25 78.41
N ASN A 783 40.48 -122.00 77.84
CA ASN A 783 40.60 -121.32 76.55
C ASN A 783 39.97 -122.13 75.40
N ASP A 784 40.16 -123.45 75.39
CA ASP A 784 39.57 -124.31 74.36
C ASP A 784 38.03 -124.31 74.40
N LEU A 785 37.42 -124.07 75.58
CA LEU A 785 35.98 -123.91 75.73
C LEU A 785 35.46 -122.55 75.22
N VAL A 786 36.21 -121.47 75.48
CA VAL A 786 35.82 -120.10 75.07
C VAL A 786 35.93 -119.90 73.56
N TYR A 787 36.97 -120.45 72.94
CA TYR A 787 37.23 -120.30 71.50
C TYR A 787 36.81 -121.52 70.69
N TYR A 788 35.84 -122.29 71.18
CA TYR A 788 35.31 -123.44 70.45
C TYR A 788 34.63 -123.01 69.14
N ASP A 789 35.01 -123.66 68.05
CA ASP A 789 34.40 -123.42 66.72
C ASP A 789 32.96 -123.95 66.69
N LYS A 790 32.04 -123.04 67.02
CA LYS A 790 30.59 -123.28 67.09
C LYS A 790 29.92 -123.32 65.71
N GLU A 791 30.61 -122.92 64.65
CA GLU A 791 30.05 -122.84 63.29
C GLU A 791 30.37 -124.11 62.47
N ASN A 792 31.44 -124.85 62.79
CA ASN A 792 31.87 -126.07 62.08
C ASN A 792 31.89 -127.34 62.95
N ILE A 793 30.80 -127.67 63.64
CA ILE A 793 30.69 -128.92 64.42
C ILE A 793 30.34 -130.10 63.50
N HIS A 794 31.07 -131.22 63.61
CA HIS A 794 30.81 -132.40 62.77
C HIS A 794 29.52 -133.12 63.19
N PRO A 795 28.62 -133.53 62.27
CA PRO A 795 27.29 -134.05 62.59
C PRO A 795 27.27 -135.24 63.56
N ASP A 796 28.25 -136.14 63.43
CA ASP A 796 28.35 -137.33 64.29
C ASP A 796 28.69 -136.99 65.75
N VAL A 797 29.32 -135.84 66.01
CA VAL A 797 29.68 -135.38 67.35
C VAL A 797 28.43 -134.91 68.10
N ILE A 798 27.56 -134.14 67.45
CA ILE A 798 26.27 -133.71 68.03
C ILE A 798 25.36 -134.93 68.30
N LYS A 799 25.29 -135.90 67.37
CA LYS A 799 24.54 -137.15 67.58
C LYS A 799 25.02 -137.94 68.80
N ALA A 800 26.31 -137.91 69.11
CA ALA A 800 26.88 -138.61 70.25
C ALA A 800 26.66 -137.88 71.60
N VAL A 801 26.43 -136.58 71.58
CA VAL A 801 26.13 -135.75 72.77
C VAL A 801 24.64 -135.75 73.11
N GLN A 802 23.76 -135.88 72.12
CA GLN A 802 22.30 -135.91 72.28
C GLN A 802 21.76 -136.88 73.37
N PRO A 803 22.27 -138.12 73.52
CA PRO A 803 21.82 -139.02 74.58
C PRO A 803 22.07 -138.47 76.00
N TYR A 804 23.15 -137.70 76.19
CA TYR A 804 23.44 -137.06 77.48
C TYR A 804 22.47 -135.91 77.75
N ILE A 805 22.21 -135.05 76.76
CA ILE A 805 21.29 -133.91 76.90
C ILE A 805 19.85 -134.36 77.18
N LYS A 806 19.43 -135.53 76.67
CA LYS A 806 18.09 -136.08 76.92
C LYS A 806 17.92 -136.71 78.32
N ASN A 807 18.98 -136.93 79.07
CA ASN A 807 18.89 -137.50 80.41
C ASN A 807 18.40 -136.44 81.42
N PRO A 808 17.31 -136.68 82.19
CA PRO A 808 16.76 -135.68 83.12
C PRO A 808 17.74 -135.19 84.20
N GLU A 809 18.70 -136.02 84.59
CA GLU A 809 19.75 -135.66 85.56
C GLU A 809 20.86 -134.78 84.95
N PHE A 810 20.90 -134.61 83.61
CA PHE A 810 21.86 -133.79 82.89
C PHE A 810 21.33 -132.35 82.70
N ASN A 811 21.07 -131.68 83.82
CA ASN A 811 20.63 -130.29 83.84
C ASN A 811 21.54 -129.45 84.77
N ALA A 812 21.74 -128.18 84.43
CA ALA A 812 22.72 -127.34 85.13
C ALA A 812 22.34 -127.09 86.61
N GLU A 813 21.06 -126.98 86.94
CA GLU A 813 20.60 -126.71 88.33
C GLU A 813 20.84 -127.90 89.27
N PHE A 814 20.55 -129.12 88.82
CA PHE A 814 20.77 -130.35 89.58
C PHE A 814 22.26 -130.61 89.78
N ILE A 815 23.06 -130.41 88.73
CA ILE A 815 24.52 -130.62 88.78
C ILE A 815 25.19 -129.58 89.68
N MET A 816 24.64 -128.37 89.81
CA MET A 816 25.16 -127.32 90.71
C MET A 816 25.24 -127.80 92.17
N SER A 817 24.27 -128.60 92.61
CA SER A 817 24.24 -129.18 93.96
C SER A 817 25.39 -130.17 94.23
N LYS A 818 26.02 -130.71 93.16
CA LYS A 818 27.13 -131.67 93.23
C LYS A 818 28.49 -131.02 92.94
N SER A 819 28.52 -130.08 92.00
CA SER A 819 29.67 -129.23 91.68
C SER A 819 29.24 -128.05 90.82
N ALA A 820 29.54 -126.84 91.28
CA ALA A 820 29.30 -125.61 90.52
C ALA A 820 30.07 -125.59 89.18
N ALA A 821 31.30 -126.12 89.16
CA ALA A 821 32.11 -126.20 87.93
C ALA A 821 31.52 -127.17 86.90
N ALA A 822 30.91 -128.27 87.35
CA ALA A 822 30.23 -129.19 86.44
C ALA A 822 28.93 -128.58 85.90
N ALA A 823 28.23 -127.76 86.68
CA ALA A 823 26.99 -127.09 86.21
C ALA A 823 27.24 -126.13 85.05
N GLY A 824 28.28 -125.30 85.15
CA GLY A 824 28.67 -124.38 84.07
C GLY A 824 29.04 -125.11 82.78
N LEU A 825 29.77 -126.22 82.90
CA LEU A 825 30.11 -127.08 81.76
C LEU A 825 28.86 -127.75 81.14
N CYS A 826 27.89 -128.18 81.93
CA CYS A 826 26.64 -128.76 81.45
C CYS A 826 25.80 -127.75 80.65
N SER A 827 25.63 -126.53 81.16
CA SER A 827 24.88 -125.47 80.47
C SER A 827 25.52 -125.08 79.14
N TRP A 828 26.86 -125.06 79.07
CA TRP A 828 27.59 -124.76 77.84
C TRP A 828 27.35 -125.81 76.74
N VAL A 829 27.39 -127.11 77.09
CA VAL A 829 27.13 -128.21 76.13
C VAL A 829 25.73 -128.11 75.50
N ILE A 830 24.71 -127.75 76.29
CA ILE A 830 23.32 -127.66 75.83
C ILE A 830 23.14 -126.50 74.83
N ASN A 831 23.71 -125.33 75.11
CA ASN A 831 23.50 -124.15 74.29
C ASN A 831 24.28 -124.19 72.96
N ILE A 832 25.47 -124.80 72.93
CA ILE A 832 26.21 -125.01 71.68
C ILE A 832 25.45 -125.93 70.70
N ALA A 833 24.79 -126.97 71.20
CA ALA A 833 23.99 -127.84 70.35
C ALA A 833 22.79 -127.12 69.70
N LYS A 834 22.16 -126.16 70.40
CA LYS A 834 21.03 -125.37 69.86
C LYS A 834 21.46 -124.38 68.77
N PHE A 835 22.66 -123.80 68.85
CA PHE A 835 23.15 -122.83 67.86
C PHE A 835 23.41 -123.48 66.49
N TYR A 836 23.98 -124.69 66.48
CA TYR A 836 24.31 -125.42 65.24
C TYR A 836 23.07 -125.70 64.37
N ASP A 837 21.93 -126.06 64.97
CA ASP A 837 20.69 -126.36 64.24
C ASP A 837 20.14 -125.14 63.48
N VAL A 838 20.40 -123.92 63.96
CA VAL A 838 19.90 -122.68 63.32
C VAL A 838 20.83 -122.20 62.20
N TYR A 839 22.15 -122.37 62.36
CA TYR A 839 23.16 -121.90 61.40
C TYR A 839 23.02 -122.52 59.99
N VAL A 840 22.66 -123.80 59.90
CA VAL A 840 22.52 -124.54 58.62
C VAL A 840 21.47 -123.93 57.68
N VAL A 841 20.50 -123.17 58.20
CA VAL A 841 19.39 -122.59 57.41
C VAL A 841 19.74 -121.22 56.81
N VAL A 842 20.66 -120.45 57.41
CA VAL A 842 20.87 -119.02 57.09
C VAL A 842 21.93 -118.79 55.99
N GLU A 843 22.91 -119.68 55.84
CA GLU A 843 24.07 -119.49 54.94
C GLU A 843 23.74 -119.34 53.43
N PRO A 844 22.82 -120.12 52.83
CA PRO A 844 22.56 -120.05 51.40
C PRO A 844 21.92 -118.72 50.95
N LYS A 845 21.08 -118.11 51.80
CA LYS A 845 20.33 -116.89 51.47
C LYS A 845 21.23 -115.64 51.42
N ARG A 846 22.28 -115.62 52.25
CA ARG A 846 23.22 -114.48 52.34
C ARG A 846 24.07 -114.29 51.08
N ARG A 847 24.44 -115.38 50.39
CA ARG A 847 25.23 -115.30 49.14
C ARG A 847 24.41 -114.77 47.96
N ALA A 848 23.12 -115.13 47.88
CA ALA A 848 22.24 -114.69 46.81
C ALA A 848 21.98 -113.16 46.85
N LEU A 849 21.90 -112.57 48.04
CA LEU A 849 21.68 -111.13 48.22
C LEU A 849 22.86 -110.27 47.74
N ASN A 850 24.10 -110.73 47.95
CA ASN A 850 25.29 -109.98 47.54
C ASN A 850 25.47 -109.94 46.02
N ALA A 851 25.10 -111.01 45.31
CA ALA A 851 25.20 -111.05 43.84
C ALA A 851 24.25 -110.04 43.17
N ALA A 852 23.00 -109.96 43.65
CA ALA A 852 21.98 -109.07 43.07
C ALA A 852 22.30 -107.57 43.29
N ASN A 853 22.92 -107.21 44.42
CA ASN A 853 23.32 -105.82 44.69
C ASN A 853 24.44 -105.31 43.76
N ALA A 854 25.37 -106.20 43.33
CA ALA A 854 26.45 -105.82 42.43
C ALA A 854 25.94 -105.50 41.00
N GLU A 855 24.90 -106.21 40.55
CA GLU A 855 24.29 -106.01 39.23
C GLU A 855 23.51 -104.68 39.16
N LEU A 856 22.82 -104.29 40.23
CA LEU A 856 22.11 -103.02 40.33
C LEU A 856 23.05 -101.80 40.25
N GLN A 857 24.24 -101.89 40.87
CA GLN A 857 25.20 -100.79 40.86
C GLN A 857 25.78 -100.54 39.46
N ALA A 858 26.11 -101.60 38.71
CA ALA A 858 26.65 -101.49 37.36
C ALA A 858 25.65 -100.86 36.36
N ALA A 859 24.35 -101.11 36.54
CA ALA A 859 23.30 -100.54 35.71
C ALA A 859 23.08 -99.03 36.00
N ARG A 860 23.18 -98.62 37.28
CA ARG A 860 23.09 -97.20 37.69
C ARG A 860 24.24 -96.35 37.16
N ASP A 861 25.45 -96.88 37.17
CA ASP A 861 26.64 -96.15 36.71
C ASP A 861 26.57 -95.83 35.20
N LYS A 862 26.02 -96.75 34.38
CA LYS A 862 25.78 -96.51 32.94
C LYS A 862 24.73 -95.43 32.68
N LEU A 863 23.66 -95.43 33.48
CA LEU A 863 22.61 -94.43 33.36
C LEU A 863 23.11 -93.04 33.74
N ALA A 864 23.92 -92.93 34.79
CA ALA A 864 24.54 -91.67 35.20
C ALA A 864 25.42 -91.08 34.08
N PHE A 865 26.23 -91.92 33.42
CA PHE A 865 27.08 -91.49 32.29
C PHE A 865 26.28 -90.95 31.10
N LEU A 866 25.20 -91.62 30.70
CA LEU A 866 24.33 -91.15 29.61
C LEU A 866 23.60 -89.86 29.97
N THR A 867 23.18 -89.73 31.23
CA THR A 867 22.48 -88.52 31.72
C THR A 867 23.42 -87.31 31.73
N ASP A 868 24.69 -87.48 32.11
CA ASP A 868 25.70 -86.42 32.07
C ASP A 868 26.03 -85.99 30.63
N GLN A 869 26.12 -86.94 29.69
CA GLN A 869 26.33 -86.61 28.26
C GLN A 869 25.16 -85.83 27.66
N ILE A 870 23.92 -86.20 28.00
CA ILE A 870 22.72 -85.45 27.57
C ILE A 870 22.79 -84.02 28.11
N LYS A 871 23.14 -83.85 29.39
CA LYS A 871 23.25 -82.53 30.00
C LYS A 871 24.29 -81.65 29.31
N GLU A 872 25.45 -82.20 28.96
CA GLU A 872 26.50 -81.45 28.22
C GLU A 872 26.03 -81.05 26.80
N LEU A 873 25.31 -81.94 26.11
CA LEU A 873 24.76 -81.64 24.78
C LEU A 873 23.59 -80.64 24.85
N GLU A 874 22.77 -80.68 25.90
CA GLU A 874 21.70 -79.71 26.16
C GLU A 874 22.26 -78.31 26.46
N GLU A 875 23.32 -78.19 27.26
CA GLU A 875 23.98 -76.91 27.53
C GLU A 875 24.59 -76.31 26.25
N LYS A 876 25.22 -77.15 25.40
CA LYS A 876 25.71 -76.73 24.08
C LYS A 876 24.58 -76.30 23.15
N LEU A 877 23.47 -77.05 23.15
CA LEU A 877 22.29 -76.72 22.36
C LEU A 877 21.64 -75.41 22.84
N GLU A 878 21.59 -75.14 24.14
CA GLU A 878 21.03 -73.91 24.71
C GLU A 878 21.86 -72.68 24.33
N VAL A 879 23.20 -72.79 24.38
CA VAL A 879 24.10 -71.73 23.91
C VAL A 879 23.92 -71.48 22.41
N LEU A 880 23.83 -72.55 21.61
CA LEU A 880 23.61 -72.44 20.16
C LEU A 880 22.21 -71.88 19.82
N LEU A 881 21.17 -72.25 20.57
CA LEU A 881 19.81 -71.71 20.43
C LEU A 881 19.76 -70.23 20.77
N LYS A 882 20.47 -69.80 21.82
CA LYS A 882 20.55 -68.37 22.17
C LYS A 882 21.30 -67.57 21.11
N ALA A 883 22.45 -68.08 20.64
CA ALA A 883 23.20 -67.47 19.54
C ALA A 883 22.38 -67.43 18.23
N PHE A 884 21.60 -68.48 17.96
CA PHE A 884 20.66 -68.52 16.83
C PHE A 884 19.53 -67.48 17.00
N GLN A 885 18.92 -67.37 18.18
CA GLN A 885 17.87 -66.39 18.45
C GLN A 885 18.39 -64.96 18.29
N GLU A 886 19.60 -64.67 18.77
CA GLU A 886 20.27 -63.38 18.60
C GLU A 886 20.56 -63.11 17.11
N ALA A 887 21.12 -64.07 16.38
CA ALA A 887 21.39 -63.96 14.94
C ALA A 887 20.10 -63.77 14.11
N VAL A 888 19.01 -64.46 14.46
CA VAL A 888 17.70 -64.31 13.82
C VAL A 888 17.08 -62.94 14.13
N ASN A 889 17.17 -62.47 15.37
CA ASN A 889 16.67 -61.14 15.74
C ASN A 889 17.45 -60.03 15.02
N GLU A 890 18.78 -60.15 14.93
CA GLU A 890 19.60 -59.21 14.16
C GLU A 890 19.30 -59.27 12.66
N LYS A 891 19.17 -60.48 12.09
CA LYS A 891 18.74 -60.66 10.69
C LYS A 891 17.37 -60.00 10.47
N MET A 892 16.39 -60.27 11.32
CA MET A 892 15.03 -59.72 11.22
C MET A 892 15.03 -58.21 11.35
N LYS A 893 15.91 -57.65 12.20
CA LYS A 893 16.08 -56.21 12.34
C LYS A 893 16.70 -55.60 11.07
N CYS A 894 17.79 -56.16 10.56
CA CYS A 894 18.39 -55.72 9.29
C CYS A 894 17.43 -55.90 8.10
N GLN A 895 16.61 -56.95 8.09
CA GLN A 895 15.57 -57.20 7.09
C GLN A 895 14.47 -56.15 7.17
N ALA A 896 13.95 -55.87 8.36
CA ALA A 896 12.94 -54.83 8.56
C ALA A 896 13.47 -53.44 8.19
N GLU A 897 14.73 -53.14 8.51
CA GLU A 897 15.40 -51.90 8.12
C GLU A 897 15.57 -51.81 6.60
N ALA A 898 16.07 -52.87 5.94
CA ALA A 898 16.23 -52.90 4.48
C ALA A 898 14.87 -52.81 3.75
N ASP A 899 13.85 -53.51 4.23
CA ASP A 899 12.50 -53.48 3.66
C ASP A 899 11.84 -52.10 3.86
N ALA A 900 12.05 -51.46 5.02
CA ALA A 900 11.60 -50.10 5.26
C ALA A 900 12.31 -49.09 4.36
N THR A 901 13.63 -49.19 4.22
CA THR A 901 14.42 -48.35 3.29
C THR A 901 13.95 -48.56 1.84
N ASN A 902 13.71 -49.81 1.43
CA ASN A 902 13.25 -50.14 0.08
C ASN A 902 11.82 -49.62 -0.18
N ALA A 903 10.91 -49.77 0.77
CA ALA A 903 9.56 -49.19 0.68
C ALA A 903 9.61 -47.65 0.58
N THR A 904 10.53 -47.01 1.32
CA THR A 904 10.74 -45.56 1.26
C THR A 904 11.31 -45.13 -0.09
N ILE A 905 12.25 -45.91 -0.66
CA ILE A 905 12.82 -45.69 -2.00
C ILE A 905 11.77 -45.89 -3.09
N ASP A 906 10.92 -46.91 -2.99
CA ASP A 906 9.82 -47.14 -3.95
C ASP A 906 8.83 -45.98 -3.92
N LEU A 907 8.39 -45.55 -2.73
CA LEU A 907 7.51 -44.40 -2.54
C LEU A 907 8.14 -43.12 -3.12
N ALA A 908 9.42 -42.90 -2.90
CA ALA A 908 10.15 -41.75 -3.39
C ALA A 908 10.37 -41.78 -4.91
N ASN A 909 10.69 -42.93 -5.51
CA ASN A 909 10.80 -43.08 -6.96
C ASN A 909 9.43 -42.89 -7.62
N ARG A 910 8.36 -43.41 -7.03
CA ARG A 910 6.97 -43.18 -7.49
C ARG A 910 6.61 -41.71 -7.46
N LEU A 911 6.97 -40.98 -6.39
CA LEU A 911 6.77 -39.53 -6.30
C LEU A 911 7.58 -38.77 -7.36
N VAL A 912 8.89 -39.03 -7.48
CA VAL A 912 9.79 -38.33 -8.42
C VAL A 912 9.40 -38.60 -9.87
N ASN A 913 9.12 -39.85 -10.23
CA ASN A 913 8.68 -40.21 -11.58
C ASN A 913 7.25 -39.72 -11.85
N GLY A 914 6.38 -39.82 -10.84
CA GLY A 914 5.02 -39.32 -10.87
C GLY A 914 4.95 -37.80 -11.09
N LEU A 915 5.93 -37.03 -10.65
CA LEU A 915 5.99 -35.58 -10.83
C LEU A 915 7.07 -35.11 -11.83
N ALA A 916 7.68 -36.01 -12.60
CA ALA A 916 8.76 -35.65 -13.52
C ALA A 916 8.31 -34.67 -14.63
N SER A 917 7.11 -34.87 -15.18
CA SER A 917 6.50 -33.93 -16.15
C SER A 917 6.21 -32.57 -15.53
N GLU A 918 5.79 -32.55 -14.25
CA GLU A 918 5.51 -31.32 -13.50
C GLU A 918 6.78 -30.54 -13.20
N LYS A 919 7.88 -31.22 -12.86
CA LYS A 919 9.18 -30.59 -12.66
C LYS A 919 9.62 -29.78 -13.89
N ILE A 920 9.50 -30.37 -15.08
CA ILE A 920 9.84 -29.70 -16.35
C ILE A 920 8.91 -28.50 -16.53
N ARG A 921 7.60 -28.69 -16.37
CA ARG A 921 6.58 -27.65 -16.52
C ARG A 921 6.80 -26.47 -15.56
N TRP A 922 6.99 -26.73 -14.26
CA TRP A 922 7.24 -25.70 -13.25
C TRP A 922 8.55 -24.96 -13.50
N SER A 923 9.61 -25.67 -13.91
CA SER A 923 10.89 -25.01 -14.24
C SER A 923 10.74 -24.03 -15.41
N ALA A 924 10.06 -24.42 -16.48
CA ALA A 924 9.73 -23.53 -17.59
C ALA A 924 8.82 -22.37 -17.16
N THR A 925 7.84 -22.65 -16.29
CA THR A 925 6.90 -21.64 -15.76
C THR A 925 7.62 -20.60 -14.91
N VAL A 926 8.59 -20.99 -14.07
CA VAL A 926 9.38 -20.06 -13.26
C VAL A 926 10.22 -19.12 -14.14
N VAL A 927 10.81 -19.65 -15.22
CA VAL A 927 11.55 -18.82 -16.20
C VAL A 927 10.61 -17.80 -16.84
N ASN A 928 9.46 -18.26 -17.35
CA ASN A 928 8.47 -17.39 -17.96
C ASN A 928 7.96 -16.32 -16.98
N LEU A 929 7.67 -16.69 -15.71
CA LEU A 929 7.22 -15.75 -14.69
C LEU A 929 8.28 -14.70 -14.33
N LYS A 930 9.57 -15.07 -14.33
CA LYS A 930 10.67 -14.12 -14.10
C LYS A 930 10.79 -13.13 -15.25
N GLU A 931 10.66 -13.58 -16.49
CA GLU A 931 10.62 -12.72 -17.68
C GLU A 931 9.40 -11.80 -17.67
N SER A 932 8.21 -12.34 -17.35
CA SER A 932 6.99 -11.55 -17.18
C SER A 932 7.12 -10.49 -16.07
N GLY A 933 7.94 -10.73 -15.03
CA GLY A 933 8.19 -9.76 -13.97
C GLY A 933 8.83 -8.45 -14.47
N VAL A 934 9.66 -8.52 -15.52
CA VAL A 934 10.28 -7.34 -16.15
C VAL A 934 9.27 -6.59 -17.04
N MET A 935 8.37 -7.31 -17.70
CA MET A 935 7.34 -6.77 -18.59
C MET A 935 6.09 -6.26 -17.84
N LEU A 936 5.92 -6.68 -16.59
CA LEU A 936 4.75 -6.38 -15.75
C LEU A 936 4.40 -4.88 -15.66
N PRO A 937 5.35 -3.95 -15.49
CA PRO A 937 5.03 -2.52 -15.42
C PRO A 937 4.36 -1.98 -16.69
N GLY A 938 4.74 -2.47 -17.87
CA GLY A 938 4.12 -2.11 -19.14
C GLY A 938 2.78 -2.81 -19.36
N ASP A 939 2.70 -4.10 -19.01
CA ASP A 939 1.47 -4.88 -19.19
C ASP A 939 0.33 -4.35 -18.30
N VAL A 940 0.64 -4.01 -17.04
CA VAL A 940 -0.33 -3.40 -16.10
C VAL A 940 -0.76 -2.02 -16.59
N LEU A 941 0.09 -1.30 -17.33
CA LEU A 941 -0.23 0.01 -17.90
C LEU A 941 -1.34 -0.10 -18.96
N LEU A 942 -1.25 -1.10 -19.84
CA LEU A 942 -2.27 -1.41 -20.85
C LEU A 942 -3.56 -1.92 -20.20
N VAL A 943 -3.45 -2.82 -19.22
CA VAL A 943 -4.59 -3.40 -18.51
C VAL A 943 -5.37 -2.34 -17.73
N THR A 944 -4.69 -1.40 -17.08
CA THR A 944 -5.33 -0.33 -16.32
C THR A 944 -5.98 0.70 -17.22
N ALA A 945 -5.38 1.01 -18.38
CA ALA A 945 -6.02 1.79 -19.44
C ALA A 945 -7.30 1.09 -19.94
N PHE A 946 -7.25 -0.24 -20.14
CA PHE A 946 -8.40 -1.03 -20.58
C PHE A 946 -9.56 -0.99 -19.58
N ILE A 947 -9.32 -1.31 -18.31
CA ILE A 947 -10.37 -1.30 -17.27
C ILE A 947 -11.00 0.10 -17.12
N SER A 948 -10.16 1.15 -17.18
CA SER A 948 -10.60 2.50 -16.84
C SER A 948 -11.45 3.16 -17.92
N TYR A 949 -11.15 2.90 -19.20
CA TYR A 949 -11.75 3.64 -20.32
C TYR A 949 -12.60 2.81 -21.28
N VAL A 950 -12.38 1.49 -21.37
CA VAL A 950 -12.90 0.72 -22.50
C VAL A 950 -14.34 0.22 -22.29
N GLY A 951 -14.80 0.15 -21.03
CA GLY A 951 -16.08 -0.44 -20.65
C GLY A 951 -17.32 0.10 -21.39
N CYS A 952 -17.33 1.37 -21.77
CA CYS A 952 -18.45 2.02 -22.47
C CYS A 952 -18.48 1.75 -23.99
N PHE A 953 -17.32 1.47 -24.59
CA PHE A 953 -17.18 1.37 -26.04
C PHE A 953 -17.65 0.02 -26.57
N MET A 954 -18.08 0.01 -27.83
CA MET A 954 -18.32 -1.24 -28.57
C MET A 954 -17.01 -1.83 -29.10
N ARG A 955 -17.01 -3.13 -29.38
CA ARG A 955 -15.84 -3.95 -29.76
C ARG A 955 -14.90 -3.29 -30.79
N ALA A 956 -15.42 -2.72 -31.87
CA ALA A 956 -14.60 -2.12 -32.93
C ALA A 956 -13.71 -0.98 -32.39
N TYR A 957 -14.27 -0.11 -31.56
CA TYR A 957 -13.56 1.00 -30.94
C TYR A 957 -12.56 0.51 -29.87
N ARG A 958 -12.88 -0.59 -29.16
CA ARG A 958 -11.94 -1.23 -28.20
C ARG A 958 -10.68 -1.71 -28.91
N GLN A 959 -10.85 -2.40 -30.05
CA GLN A 959 -9.74 -2.92 -30.85
C GLN A 959 -8.91 -1.79 -31.47
N GLN A 960 -9.56 -0.74 -31.96
CA GLN A 960 -8.88 0.42 -32.52
C GLN A 960 -8.00 1.11 -31.46
N LEU A 961 -8.54 1.39 -30.27
CA LEU A 961 -7.78 1.98 -29.17
C LEU A 961 -6.59 1.12 -28.74
N MET A 962 -6.80 -0.20 -28.64
CA MET A 962 -5.75 -1.12 -28.17
C MET A 962 -4.64 -1.31 -29.21
N ASN A 963 -5.01 -1.77 -30.41
CA ASN A 963 -4.07 -2.29 -31.40
C ASN A 963 -3.48 -1.20 -32.28
N GLU A 964 -4.25 -0.14 -32.58
CA GLU A 964 -3.81 0.92 -33.50
C GLU A 964 -3.19 2.12 -32.76
N ASP A 965 -3.63 2.41 -31.52
CA ASP A 965 -3.14 3.56 -30.74
C ASP A 965 -2.20 3.16 -29.58
N TRP A 966 -2.66 2.37 -28.61
CA TRP A 966 -1.95 2.19 -27.33
C TRP A 966 -0.70 1.31 -27.44
N VAL A 967 -0.81 0.12 -28.03
CA VAL A 967 0.34 -0.79 -28.18
C VAL A 967 1.48 -0.16 -29.01
N PRO A 968 1.21 0.49 -30.16
CA PRO A 968 2.25 1.16 -30.93
C PRO A 968 2.90 2.36 -30.24
N MET A 969 2.16 3.09 -29.39
CA MET A 969 2.70 4.23 -28.62
C MET A 969 3.67 3.75 -27.55
N LEU A 970 3.32 2.68 -26.83
CA LEU A 970 4.15 2.13 -25.76
C LEU A 970 5.51 1.66 -26.30
N ALA A 971 5.51 1.03 -27.48
CA ALA A 971 6.73 0.62 -28.18
C ALA A 971 7.65 1.78 -28.61
N LYS A 972 7.15 3.02 -28.69
CA LYS A 972 7.91 4.23 -29.11
C LYS A 972 8.51 5.03 -27.94
N THR A 973 8.31 4.61 -26.69
CA THR A 973 8.80 5.31 -25.49
C THR A 973 10.32 5.24 -25.32
N ASN A 974 10.94 6.26 -24.73
CA ASN A 974 12.38 6.31 -24.42
C ASN A 974 12.63 6.87 -23.01
N PRO A 975 13.25 6.12 -22.07
CA PRO A 975 13.63 4.70 -22.16
C PRO A 975 12.43 3.79 -22.45
N LYS A 976 12.69 2.68 -23.15
CA LYS A 976 11.66 1.72 -23.58
C LYS A 976 11.02 1.03 -22.37
N ILE A 977 9.70 1.05 -22.30
CA ILE A 977 8.94 0.23 -21.34
C ILE A 977 8.75 -1.16 -21.97
N GLU A 978 9.22 -2.22 -21.32
CA GLU A 978 9.06 -3.58 -21.80
C GLU A 978 7.62 -4.08 -21.58
N THR A 979 7.07 -4.79 -22.57
CA THR A 979 5.72 -5.37 -22.58
C THR A 979 5.70 -6.71 -23.29
N THR A 980 4.74 -7.55 -22.93
CA THR A 980 4.50 -8.82 -23.62
C THR A 980 3.93 -8.59 -25.03
N GLU A 981 4.53 -9.20 -26.06
CA GLU A 981 4.02 -9.10 -27.43
C GLU A 981 2.66 -9.82 -27.58
N GLY A 982 1.66 -9.13 -28.13
CA GLY A 982 0.33 -9.71 -28.34
C GLY A 982 -0.49 -9.93 -27.06
N LEU A 983 -0.19 -9.18 -25.99
CA LEU A 983 -0.90 -9.26 -24.71
C LEU A 983 -2.41 -9.09 -24.88
N ASP A 984 -3.19 -10.09 -24.44
CA ASP A 984 -4.61 -9.93 -24.17
C ASP A 984 -4.79 -9.36 -22.75
N PRO A 985 -5.33 -8.14 -22.57
CA PRO A 985 -5.54 -7.52 -21.26
C PRO A 985 -6.38 -8.38 -20.29
N LEU A 986 -7.22 -9.27 -20.83
CA LEU A 986 -8.07 -10.16 -20.04
C LEU A 986 -7.27 -11.26 -19.36
N SER A 987 -6.25 -11.79 -20.04
CA SER A 987 -5.43 -12.91 -19.55
C SER A 987 -4.70 -12.61 -18.23
N MET A 988 -4.39 -11.33 -17.97
CA MET A 988 -3.77 -10.90 -16.71
C MET A 988 -4.74 -10.80 -15.54
N LEU A 989 -6.02 -10.53 -15.81
CA LEU A 989 -7.03 -10.25 -14.79
C LEU A 989 -7.93 -11.45 -14.50
N THR A 990 -8.10 -12.31 -15.50
CA THR A 990 -9.00 -13.46 -15.47
C THR A 990 -8.32 -14.65 -16.11
N ASP A 991 -8.67 -15.81 -15.61
CA ASP A 991 -8.27 -17.09 -16.17
C ASP A 991 -9.49 -17.84 -16.72
N ASP A 992 -9.20 -18.82 -17.57
CA ASP A 992 -10.20 -19.65 -18.25
C ASP A 992 -11.21 -20.31 -17.31
N ALA A 993 -10.79 -20.68 -16.10
CA ALA A 993 -11.69 -21.26 -15.10
C ALA A 993 -12.67 -20.21 -14.55
N GLN A 994 -12.22 -18.97 -14.33
CA GLN A 994 -13.10 -17.90 -13.86
C GLN A 994 -14.14 -17.50 -14.92
N VAL A 995 -13.76 -17.49 -16.20
CA VAL A 995 -14.70 -17.26 -17.32
C VAL A 995 -15.70 -18.41 -17.44
N ALA A 996 -15.25 -19.65 -17.26
CA ALA A 996 -16.12 -20.83 -17.23
C ALA A 996 -17.17 -20.77 -16.11
N VAL A 997 -16.79 -20.27 -14.92
CA VAL A 997 -17.74 -20.01 -13.82
C VAL A 997 -18.80 -18.99 -14.24
N TRP A 998 -18.39 -17.87 -14.84
CA TRP A 998 -19.35 -16.84 -15.28
C TRP A 998 -20.32 -17.34 -16.35
N ASN A 999 -19.84 -18.14 -17.29
CA ASN A 999 -20.68 -18.78 -18.29
C ASN A 999 -21.73 -19.70 -17.65
N ASN A 1000 -21.34 -20.48 -16.64
CA ASN A 1000 -22.26 -21.32 -15.87
C ASN A 1000 -23.28 -20.50 -15.06
N GLU A 1001 -22.91 -19.29 -14.62
CA GLU A 1001 -23.79 -18.32 -13.97
C GLU A 1001 -24.71 -17.56 -14.96
N GLY A 1002 -24.63 -17.87 -16.26
CA GLY A 1002 -25.49 -17.30 -17.29
C GLY A 1002 -24.96 -16.02 -17.95
N LEU A 1003 -23.66 -15.73 -17.83
CA LEU A 1003 -22.99 -14.75 -18.67
C LEU A 1003 -22.93 -15.30 -20.12
N PRO A 1004 -23.21 -14.48 -21.15
CA PRO A 1004 -23.00 -14.88 -22.53
C PRO A 1004 -21.52 -15.18 -22.84
N THR A 1005 -21.26 -16.14 -23.72
CA THR A 1005 -19.91 -16.61 -24.06
C THR A 1005 -19.16 -15.70 -25.05
N ASP A 1006 -19.71 -14.54 -25.39
CA ASP A 1006 -19.05 -13.61 -26.30
C ASP A 1006 -17.91 -12.85 -25.61
N THR A 1007 -16.92 -12.43 -26.41
CA THR A 1007 -15.73 -11.74 -25.90
C THR A 1007 -16.09 -10.44 -25.18
N MET A 1008 -17.09 -9.69 -25.67
CA MET A 1008 -17.47 -8.41 -25.09
C MET A 1008 -18.14 -8.59 -23.71
N SER A 1009 -18.96 -9.63 -23.53
CA SER A 1009 -19.49 -10.02 -22.23
C SER A 1009 -18.40 -10.44 -21.24
N THR A 1010 -17.39 -11.18 -21.71
CA THR A 1010 -16.23 -11.57 -20.90
C THR A 1010 -15.41 -10.34 -20.48
N GLU A 1011 -15.11 -9.43 -21.41
CA GLU A 1011 -14.45 -8.16 -21.13
C GLU A 1011 -15.23 -7.33 -20.11
N ASN A 1012 -16.55 -7.22 -20.28
CA ASN A 1012 -17.41 -6.50 -19.37
C ASN A 1012 -17.44 -7.12 -17.96
N ALA A 1013 -17.45 -8.45 -17.86
CA ALA A 1013 -17.39 -9.16 -16.59
C ALA A 1013 -16.05 -8.95 -15.87
N THR A 1014 -14.95 -8.91 -16.63
CA THR A 1014 -13.60 -8.59 -16.13
C THR A 1014 -13.53 -7.16 -15.60
N ILE A 1015 -14.05 -6.19 -16.35
CA ILE A 1015 -14.13 -4.78 -15.92
C ILE A 1015 -15.04 -4.66 -14.69
N LEU A 1016 -16.20 -5.32 -14.67
CA LEU A 1016 -17.12 -5.29 -13.55
C LEU A 1016 -16.49 -5.84 -12.27
N THR A 1017 -15.71 -6.92 -12.39
CA THR A 1017 -15.10 -7.58 -11.23
C THR A 1017 -13.92 -6.79 -10.67
N ASN A 1018 -13.09 -6.19 -11.54
CA ASN A 1018 -11.84 -5.49 -11.18
C ASN A 1018 -11.96 -3.96 -11.07
N SER A 1019 -13.12 -3.38 -11.42
CA SER A 1019 -13.36 -1.95 -11.27
C SER A 1019 -13.33 -1.54 -9.80
N ALA A 1020 -12.54 -0.50 -9.49
CA ALA A 1020 -12.49 0.09 -8.16
C ALA A 1020 -13.62 1.10 -7.93
N ARG A 1021 -14.09 1.79 -8.98
CA ARG A 1021 -15.36 2.55 -8.99
C ARG A 1021 -16.58 1.64 -9.07
N TRP A 1022 -17.75 2.15 -8.68
CA TRP A 1022 -18.99 1.39 -8.78
C TRP A 1022 -19.34 1.13 -10.26
N PRO A 1023 -19.52 -0.13 -10.69
CA PRO A 1023 -19.89 -0.44 -12.07
C PRO A 1023 -21.36 -0.07 -12.34
N LEU A 1024 -21.60 0.71 -13.39
CA LEU A 1024 -22.93 1.00 -13.92
C LEU A 1024 -23.12 0.29 -15.25
N MET A 1025 -24.01 -0.71 -15.26
CA MET A 1025 -24.29 -1.53 -16.43
C MET A 1025 -25.43 -0.95 -17.27
N ILE A 1026 -25.14 -0.68 -18.54
CA ILE A 1026 -26.15 -0.41 -19.57
C ILE A 1026 -26.62 -1.76 -20.11
N ASP A 1027 -27.73 -2.26 -19.59
CA ASP A 1027 -28.24 -3.60 -19.89
C ASP A 1027 -29.73 -3.53 -20.27
N PRO A 1028 -30.05 -3.11 -21.51
CA PRO A 1028 -31.43 -3.02 -21.97
C PRO A 1028 -32.09 -4.40 -22.14
N GLN A 1029 -31.29 -5.44 -22.41
CA GLN A 1029 -31.77 -6.82 -22.59
C GLN A 1029 -31.86 -7.63 -21.28
N LEU A 1030 -31.43 -7.07 -20.15
CA LEU A 1030 -31.44 -7.73 -18.83
C LEU A 1030 -30.59 -9.01 -18.75
N GLN A 1031 -29.51 -9.10 -19.53
CA GLN A 1031 -28.61 -10.26 -19.52
C GLN A 1031 -27.58 -10.14 -18.41
N GLY A 1032 -26.96 -8.98 -18.26
CA GLY A 1032 -26.00 -8.69 -17.18
C GLY A 1032 -26.64 -8.82 -15.81
N ILE A 1033 -27.86 -8.31 -15.64
CA ILE A 1033 -28.60 -8.44 -14.36
C ILE A 1033 -28.92 -9.90 -14.01
N LYS A 1034 -29.21 -10.75 -15.00
CA LYS A 1034 -29.47 -12.18 -14.77
C LYS A 1034 -28.23 -12.88 -14.24
N TRP A 1035 -27.08 -12.59 -14.85
CA TRP A 1035 -25.78 -13.09 -14.39
C TRP A 1035 -25.47 -12.64 -12.95
N ILE A 1036 -25.60 -11.35 -12.63
CA ILE A 1036 -25.35 -10.81 -11.28
C ILE A 1036 -26.26 -11.46 -10.23
N LYS A 1037 -27.54 -11.66 -10.54
CA LYS A 1037 -28.47 -12.36 -9.63
C LYS A 1037 -28.08 -13.83 -9.42
N SER A 1038 -27.62 -14.52 -10.47
CA SER A 1038 -27.15 -15.91 -10.36
C SER A 1038 -25.86 -16.01 -9.54
N ARG A 1039 -24.93 -15.06 -9.72
CA ARG A 1039 -23.61 -15.06 -9.06
C ARG A 1039 -23.69 -14.81 -7.56
N TYR A 1040 -24.46 -13.81 -7.14
CA TYR A 1040 -24.53 -13.41 -5.72
C TYR A 1040 -25.69 -14.07 -4.96
N GLY A 1041 -26.68 -14.64 -5.65
CA GLY A 1041 -27.80 -15.37 -5.05
C GLY A 1041 -28.48 -14.57 -3.92
N ASP A 1042 -28.67 -15.22 -2.77
CA ASP A 1042 -29.32 -14.63 -1.59
C ASP A 1042 -28.49 -13.53 -0.90
N ALA A 1043 -27.19 -13.43 -1.19
CA ALA A 1043 -26.32 -12.38 -0.65
C ALA A 1043 -26.54 -11.01 -1.33
N LEU A 1044 -27.26 -10.98 -2.47
CA LEU A 1044 -27.54 -9.77 -3.22
C LEU A 1044 -28.76 -9.02 -2.69
N VAL A 1045 -28.55 -7.82 -2.17
CA VAL A 1045 -29.65 -6.93 -1.77
C VAL A 1045 -30.10 -6.12 -2.99
N THR A 1046 -31.20 -6.55 -3.60
CA THR A 1046 -31.80 -5.84 -4.74
C THR A 1046 -32.72 -4.71 -4.27
N ILE A 1047 -32.49 -3.49 -4.78
CA ILE A 1047 -33.20 -2.27 -4.38
C ILE A 1047 -33.62 -1.49 -5.63
N ARG A 1048 -34.81 -0.88 -5.59
CA ARG A 1048 -35.29 0.08 -6.58
C ARG A 1048 -35.53 1.42 -5.91
N LEU A 1049 -35.14 2.51 -6.56
CA LEU A 1049 -35.29 3.87 -6.03
C LEU A 1049 -36.76 4.29 -5.81
N THR A 1050 -37.71 3.61 -6.47
CA THR A 1050 -39.15 3.86 -6.30
C THR A 1050 -39.75 3.21 -5.05
N GLN A 1051 -39.01 2.35 -4.33
CA GLN A 1051 -39.52 1.66 -3.15
C GLN A 1051 -39.49 2.57 -1.91
N ARG A 1052 -40.55 2.53 -1.10
CA ARG A 1052 -40.54 3.18 0.23
C ARG A 1052 -39.47 2.51 1.12
N ASN A 1053 -38.74 3.31 1.90
CA ASN A 1053 -37.65 2.87 2.79
C ASN A 1053 -36.44 2.23 2.08
N TYR A 1054 -36.19 2.56 0.81
CA TYR A 1054 -34.99 2.07 0.12
C TYR A 1054 -33.70 2.55 0.80
N LEU A 1055 -33.70 3.77 1.35
CA LEU A 1055 -32.57 4.33 2.11
C LEU A 1055 -32.23 3.45 3.30
N ASP A 1056 -33.18 3.14 4.20
CA ASP A 1056 -32.93 2.27 5.38
C ASP A 1056 -32.33 0.90 5.00
N ARG A 1057 -32.72 0.35 3.83
CA ARG A 1057 -32.15 -0.92 3.32
C ARG A 1057 -30.70 -0.75 2.84
N ILE A 1058 -30.38 0.37 2.21
CA ILE A 1058 -29.00 0.74 1.85
C ILE A 1058 -28.18 0.95 3.12
N GLU A 1059 -28.70 1.67 4.13
CA GLU A 1059 -27.99 1.90 5.39
C GLU A 1059 -27.59 0.59 6.07
N ARG A 1060 -28.54 -0.35 6.18
CA ARG A 1060 -28.26 -1.70 6.73
C ARG A 1060 -27.24 -2.47 5.91
N ALA A 1061 -27.32 -2.37 4.58
CA ALA A 1061 -26.40 -3.06 3.70
C ALA A 1061 -24.97 -2.50 3.78
N VAL A 1062 -24.83 -1.17 3.90
CA VAL A 1062 -23.53 -0.49 4.09
C VAL A 1062 -22.88 -0.90 5.41
N ASN A 1063 -23.66 -0.97 6.50
CA ASN A 1063 -23.14 -1.39 7.81
C ASN A 1063 -22.73 -2.88 7.81
N ASN A 1064 -23.56 -3.74 7.19
CA ASN A 1064 -23.31 -5.19 7.15
C ASN A 1064 -22.26 -5.62 6.10
N GLY A 1065 -21.88 -4.74 5.17
CA GLY A 1065 -20.96 -5.08 4.08
C GLY A 1065 -21.58 -5.90 2.95
N ASN A 1066 -22.90 -5.81 2.75
CA ASN A 1066 -23.61 -6.58 1.73
C ASN A 1066 -23.33 -6.03 0.31
N VAL A 1067 -23.54 -6.88 -0.71
CA VAL A 1067 -23.55 -6.44 -2.12
C VAL A 1067 -24.94 -5.91 -2.46
N VAL A 1068 -25.03 -4.63 -2.86
CA VAL A 1068 -26.29 -3.97 -3.23
C VAL A 1068 -26.36 -3.78 -4.72
N MET A 1069 -27.52 -4.10 -5.31
CA MET A 1069 -27.82 -3.79 -6.70
C MET A 1069 -28.97 -2.80 -6.80
N LEU A 1070 -28.73 -1.65 -7.45
CA LEU A 1070 -29.75 -0.68 -7.81
C LEU A 1070 -30.26 -0.98 -9.22
N GLU A 1071 -31.51 -1.44 -9.30
CA GLU A 1071 -32.17 -1.76 -10.57
C GLU A 1071 -32.83 -0.54 -11.20
N ASN A 1072 -32.78 -0.48 -12.54
CA ASN A 1072 -33.52 0.48 -13.36
C ASN A 1072 -33.25 1.94 -12.96
N ILE A 1073 -31.97 2.28 -12.86
CA ILE A 1073 -31.54 3.67 -12.73
C ILE A 1073 -31.91 4.43 -14.01
N GLY A 1074 -32.58 5.57 -13.83
CA GLY A 1074 -32.86 6.53 -14.91
C GLY A 1074 -31.65 7.41 -15.20
N GLU A 1075 -31.81 8.45 -16.00
CA GLU A 1075 -30.70 9.36 -16.33
C GLU A 1075 -30.29 10.26 -15.16
N SER A 1076 -31.15 10.40 -14.15
CA SER A 1076 -30.88 11.08 -12.88
C SER A 1076 -30.94 10.13 -11.69
N VAL A 1077 -30.04 10.34 -10.74
CA VAL A 1077 -30.00 9.65 -9.44
C VAL A 1077 -30.27 10.69 -8.35
N ASP A 1078 -30.91 10.27 -7.25
CA ASP A 1078 -31.17 11.14 -6.10
C ASP A 1078 -29.85 11.59 -5.44
N ALA A 1079 -29.71 12.89 -5.21
CA ALA A 1079 -28.54 13.51 -4.57
C ALA A 1079 -28.23 12.92 -3.18
N VAL A 1080 -29.21 12.32 -2.51
CA VAL A 1080 -29.00 11.63 -1.22
C VAL A 1080 -28.00 10.46 -1.33
N LEU A 1081 -27.87 9.85 -2.52
CA LEU A 1081 -26.93 8.74 -2.78
C LEU A 1081 -25.54 9.22 -3.22
N GLU A 1082 -25.35 10.50 -3.51
CA GLU A 1082 -24.07 11.06 -3.95
C GLU A 1082 -22.91 10.77 -2.98
N PRO A 1083 -23.06 10.89 -1.64
CA PRO A 1083 -22.01 10.51 -0.70
C PRO A 1083 -21.58 9.04 -0.82
N LEU A 1084 -22.53 8.14 -1.12
CA LEU A 1084 -22.27 6.71 -1.30
C LEU A 1084 -21.60 6.42 -2.66
N LEU A 1085 -22.04 7.08 -3.73
CA LEU A 1085 -21.48 6.95 -5.07
C LEU A 1085 -20.04 7.49 -5.14
N GLY A 1086 -19.81 8.65 -4.55
CA GLY A 1086 -18.48 9.27 -4.42
C GLY A 1086 -17.57 8.64 -3.36
N ARG A 1087 -18.10 7.75 -2.50
CA ARG A 1087 -17.43 7.19 -1.31
C ARG A 1087 -16.84 8.27 -0.40
N VAL A 1088 -17.65 9.28 -0.07
CA VAL A 1088 -17.26 10.42 0.77
C VAL A 1088 -17.23 10.00 2.24
N LEU A 1089 -16.11 9.38 2.66
CA LEU A 1089 -15.96 8.86 4.02
C LEU A 1089 -15.42 9.92 4.98
N ILE A 1090 -16.12 10.08 6.10
CA ILE A 1090 -15.82 10.99 7.21
C ILE A 1090 -15.12 10.20 8.34
N ARG A 1091 -14.40 10.89 9.23
CA ARG A 1091 -13.67 10.32 10.39
C ARG A 1091 -12.67 9.21 10.03
N LYS A 1092 -11.65 9.54 9.23
CA LYS A 1092 -10.58 8.62 8.81
C LYS A 1092 -11.10 7.37 8.07
N GLY A 1093 -12.08 7.53 7.18
CA GLY A 1093 -12.51 6.44 6.30
C GLY A 1093 -13.48 5.43 6.93
N LYS A 1094 -14.12 5.76 8.07
CA LYS A 1094 -14.97 4.81 8.81
C LYS A 1094 -16.45 5.09 8.75
N VAL A 1095 -16.86 6.32 8.49
CA VAL A 1095 -18.27 6.72 8.57
C VAL A 1095 -18.70 7.36 7.25
N LEU A 1096 -19.82 6.90 6.71
CA LEU A 1096 -20.49 7.47 5.55
C LEU A 1096 -21.71 8.25 6.02
N LYS A 1097 -21.91 9.47 5.51
CA LYS A 1097 -23.11 10.26 5.81
C LYS A 1097 -24.09 10.17 4.64
N ILE A 1098 -25.25 9.53 4.86
CA ILE A 1098 -26.34 9.46 3.88
C ILE A 1098 -27.51 10.30 4.44
N GLY A 1099 -27.87 11.38 3.75
CA GLY A 1099 -28.81 12.37 4.28
C GLY A 1099 -28.31 12.99 5.59
N ASP A 1100 -29.13 12.92 6.65
CA ASP A 1100 -28.80 13.43 7.98
C ASP A 1100 -28.15 12.39 8.91
N ARG A 1101 -28.03 11.14 8.49
CA ARG A 1101 -27.57 10.03 9.34
C ARG A 1101 -26.11 9.67 9.07
N GLU A 1102 -25.37 9.41 10.15
CA GLU A 1102 -24.02 8.85 10.12
C GLU A 1102 -24.10 7.32 10.19
N ILE A 1103 -23.48 6.63 9.23
CA ILE A 1103 -23.52 5.17 9.08
C ILE A 1103 -22.09 4.65 9.05
N ASP A 1104 -21.79 3.59 9.81
CA ASP A 1104 -20.47 2.96 9.75
C ASP A 1104 -20.28 2.26 8.40
N TYR A 1105 -19.20 2.59 7.70
CA TYR A 1105 -18.87 2.05 6.39
C TYR A 1105 -18.06 0.75 6.53
N ASN A 1106 -18.61 -0.34 6.01
CA ASN A 1106 -17.89 -1.61 5.94
C ASN A 1106 -17.06 -1.70 4.65
N PRO A 1107 -15.74 -1.97 4.71
CA PRO A 1107 -14.88 -2.11 3.54
C PRO A 1107 -15.29 -3.23 2.55
N GLN A 1108 -16.06 -4.23 3.00
CA GLN A 1108 -16.57 -5.31 2.14
C GLN A 1108 -17.81 -4.93 1.33
N PHE A 1109 -18.42 -3.78 1.64
CA PHE A 1109 -19.60 -3.29 0.92
C PHE A 1109 -19.30 -3.07 -0.58
N ARG A 1110 -20.23 -3.51 -1.44
CA ARG A 1110 -20.13 -3.30 -2.89
C ARG A 1110 -21.45 -2.84 -3.49
N LEU A 1111 -21.42 -1.80 -4.30
CA LEU A 1111 -22.57 -1.28 -5.04
C LEU A 1111 -22.45 -1.58 -6.54
N ILE A 1112 -23.53 -2.11 -7.12
CA ILE A 1112 -23.68 -2.37 -8.56
C ILE A 1112 -24.93 -1.63 -9.04
N MET A 1113 -24.83 -0.96 -10.18
CA MET A 1113 -25.94 -0.20 -10.77
C MET A 1113 -26.30 -0.75 -12.13
N GLN A 1114 -27.60 -0.74 -12.43
CA GLN A 1114 -28.11 -1.24 -13.70
C GLN A 1114 -29.17 -0.29 -14.26
N THR A 1115 -29.11 -0.06 -15.57
CA THR A 1115 -30.16 0.65 -16.31
C THR A 1115 -30.68 -0.18 -17.47
N LYS A 1116 -31.97 -0.01 -17.76
CA LYS A 1116 -32.65 -0.61 -18.92
C LYS A 1116 -32.64 0.30 -20.14
N LEU A 1117 -32.20 1.55 -19.98
CA LEU A 1117 -32.10 2.49 -21.09
C LEU A 1117 -30.99 2.02 -22.03
N ALA A 1118 -31.28 1.98 -23.33
CA ALA A 1118 -30.31 1.49 -24.32
C ALA A 1118 -29.23 2.52 -24.67
N ASN A 1119 -29.58 3.81 -24.59
CA ASN A 1119 -28.67 4.93 -24.79
C ASN A 1119 -28.94 6.01 -23.72
N PRO A 1120 -28.63 5.73 -22.45
CA PRO A 1120 -28.80 6.72 -21.39
C PRO A 1120 -27.77 7.82 -21.55
N HIS A 1121 -28.21 9.08 -21.45
CA HIS A 1121 -27.27 10.19 -21.32
C HIS A 1121 -27.06 10.52 -19.85
N TYR A 1122 -25.99 9.95 -19.28
CA TYR A 1122 -25.54 10.31 -17.94
C TYR A 1122 -24.73 11.60 -17.96
N GLN A 1123 -24.92 12.42 -16.92
CA GLN A 1123 -24.06 13.57 -16.68
C GLN A 1123 -22.64 13.10 -16.31
N PRO A 1124 -21.57 13.82 -16.67
CA PRO A 1124 -20.22 13.27 -16.53
C PRO A 1124 -19.75 13.06 -15.08
N GLU A 1125 -20.39 13.70 -14.10
CA GLU A 1125 -20.34 13.40 -12.66
C GLU A 1125 -20.55 11.91 -12.39
N MET A 1126 -21.58 11.34 -12.99
CA MET A 1126 -21.95 9.93 -12.84
C MET A 1126 -20.88 9.02 -13.44
N GLN A 1127 -20.27 9.40 -14.58
CA GLN A 1127 -19.16 8.67 -15.19
C GLN A 1127 -17.81 8.92 -14.50
N ALA A 1128 -17.68 10.00 -13.72
CA ALA A 1128 -16.54 10.26 -12.86
C ALA A 1128 -16.59 9.35 -11.62
N GLN A 1129 -17.76 9.20 -11.00
CA GLN A 1129 -18.00 8.36 -9.83
C GLN A 1129 -18.09 6.87 -10.15
N CYS A 1130 -18.58 6.51 -11.34
CA CYS A 1130 -18.91 5.13 -11.70
C CYS A 1130 -18.28 4.71 -13.03
N THR A 1131 -17.89 3.44 -13.14
CA THR A 1131 -17.39 2.88 -14.39
C THR A 1131 -18.56 2.42 -15.23
N LEU A 1132 -18.78 3.06 -16.39
CA LEU A 1132 -19.84 2.68 -17.32
C LEU A 1132 -19.44 1.42 -18.09
N ILE A 1133 -20.30 0.41 -18.06
CA ILE A 1133 -20.09 -0.86 -18.74
C ILE A 1133 -21.25 -1.10 -19.69
N ASN A 1134 -20.94 -1.22 -20.98
CA ASN A 1134 -21.92 -1.41 -22.02
C ASN A 1134 -22.23 -2.90 -22.20
N PHE A 1135 -23.34 -3.38 -21.63
CA PHE A 1135 -23.85 -4.74 -21.81
C PHE A 1135 -24.85 -4.86 -22.98
N THR A 1136 -24.90 -3.88 -23.89
CA THR A 1136 -25.78 -3.99 -25.06
C THR A 1136 -25.32 -5.12 -25.97
N VAL A 1137 -26.25 -6.00 -26.31
CA VAL A 1137 -25.97 -7.14 -27.20
C VAL A 1137 -25.44 -6.65 -28.55
N THR A 1138 -24.28 -7.16 -28.96
CA THR A 1138 -23.67 -6.88 -30.26
C THR A 1138 -24.42 -7.63 -31.38
N ARG A 1139 -24.23 -7.25 -32.64
CA ARG A 1139 -24.83 -7.98 -33.77
C ARG A 1139 -24.47 -9.47 -33.72
N ASP A 1140 -23.18 -9.77 -33.55
CA ASP A 1140 -22.67 -11.14 -33.49
C ASP A 1140 -23.25 -11.88 -32.28
N GLY A 1141 -23.36 -11.22 -31.14
CA GLY A 1141 -23.98 -11.80 -29.94
C GLY A 1141 -25.48 -12.07 -30.09
N LEU A 1142 -26.22 -11.18 -30.75
CA LEU A 1142 -27.65 -11.36 -31.02
C LEU A 1142 -27.89 -12.46 -32.04
N GLU A 1143 -27.04 -12.53 -33.06
CA GLU A 1143 -27.07 -13.58 -34.08
C GLU A 1143 -26.83 -14.96 -33.45
N GLU A 1144 -25.85 -15.10 -32.55
CA GLU A 1144 -25.57 -16.35 -31.84
C GLU A 1144 -26.69 -16.73 -30.86
N GLN A 1145 -27.32 -15.75 -30.19
CA GLN A 1145 -28.48 -15.99 -29.32
C GLN A 1145 -29.72 -16.43 -30.11
N LEU A 1146 -30.01 -15.77 -31.23
CA LEU A 1146 -31.11 -16.15 -32.13
C LEU A 1146 -30.83 -17.49 -32.80
N LEU A 1147 -29.56 -17.79 -33.13
CA LEU A 1147 -29.17 -19.10 -33.60
C LEU A 1147 -29.51 -20.19 -32.58
N GLY A 1148 -29.18 -19.96 -31.30
CA GLY A 1148 -29.59 -20.83 -30.20
C GLY A 1148 -31.10 -21.03 -30.12
N GLU A 1149 -31.90 -19.97 -30.16
CA GLU A 1149 -33.37 -20.08 -30.10
C GLU A 1149 -34.00 -20.72 -31.36
N VAL A 1150 -33.44 -20.48 -32.56
CA VAL A 1150 -33.85 -21.15 -33.81
C VAL A 1150 -33.53 -22.64 -33.76
N VAL A 1151 -32.30 -22.99 -33.38
CA VAL A 1151 -31.89 -24.40 -33.23
C VAL A 1151 -32.71 -25.08 -32.14
N LYS A 1152 -33.04 -24.40 -31.05
CA LYS A 1152 -33.91 -24.93 -29.99
C LYS A 1152 -35.34 -25.21 -30.46
N ALA A 1153 -35.87 -24.39 -31.36
CA ALA A 1153 -37.20 -24.59 -31.94
C ALA A 1153 -37.21 -25.73 -32.97
N GLU A 1154 -36.20 -25.80 -33.85
CA GLU A 1154 -36.12 -26.78 -34.95
C GLU A 1154 -35.51 -28.14 -34.51
N ARG A 1155 -34.51 -28.09 -33.65
CA ARG A 1155 -33.67 -29.21 -33.17
C ARG A 1155 -33.33 -29.05 -31.67
N PRO A 1156 -34.31 -29.18 -30.77
CA PRO A 1156 -34.10 -29.05 -29.32
C PRO A 1156 -33.09 -30.05 -28.77
N ASP A 1157 -32.92 -31.21 -29.42
CA ASP A 1157 -31.92 -32.22 -29.09
C ASP A 1157 -30.48 -31.71 -29.26
N LEU A 1158 -30.19 -30.99 -30.34
CA LEU A 1158 -28.87 -30.41 -30.60
C LEU A 1158 -28.53 -29.28 -29.62
N GLU A 1159 -29.51 -28.44 -29.30
CA GLU A 1159 -29.31 -27.34 -28.34
C GLU A 1159 -29.11 -27.87 -26.91
N SER A 1160 -29.88 -28.88 -26.49
CA SER A 1160 -29.68 -29.53 -25.19
C SER A 1160 -28.31 -30.22 -25.11
N LEU A 1161 -27.85 -30.84 -26.20
CA LEU A 1161 -26.52 -31.46 -26.27
C LEU A 1161 -25.40 -30.41 -26.19
N ARG A 1162 -25.55 -29.28 -26.90
CA ARG A 1162 -24.60 -28.16 -26.85
C ARG A 1162 -24.52 -27.56 -25.46
N ALA A 1163 -25.65 -27.24 -24.84
CA ALA A 1163 -25.70 -26.66 -23.49
C ALA A 1163 -25.09 -27.61 -22.44
N GLY A 1164 -25.39 -28.91 -22.53
CA GLY A 1164 -24.79 -29.93 -21.66
C GLY A 1164 -23.27 -30.04 -21.84
N LEU A 1165 -22.79 -30.07 -23.08
CA LEU A 1165 -21.36 -30.18 -23.40
C LEU A 1165 -20.59 -28.92 -22.96
N THR A 1166 -21.13 -27.72 -23.18
CA THR A 1166 -20.52 -26.46 -22.73
C THR A 1166 -20.38 -26.43 -21.22
N LYS A 1167 -21.42 -26.84 -20.48
CA LYS A 1167 -21.36 -26.92 -19.01
C LYS A 1167 -20.32 -27.93 -18.53
N GLN A 1168 -20.28 -29.12 -19.14
CA GLN A 1168 -19.27 -30.13 -18.82
C GLN A 1168 -17.84 -29.64 -19.08
N GLN A 1169 -17.60 -28.97 -20.22
CA GLN A 1169 -16.28 -28.39 -20.50
C GLN A 1169 -15.88 -27.30 -19.50
N ASN A 1170 -16.82 -26.45 -19.10
CA ASN A 1170 -16.60 -25.44 -18.07
C ASN A 1170 -16.26 -26.08 -16.72
N ASP A 1171 -17.02 -27.08 -16.31
CA ASP A 1171 -16.79 -27.81 -15.05
C ASP A 1171 -15.42 -28.50 -15.07
N PHE A 1172 -15.02 -29.11 -16.20
CA PHE A 1172 -13.70 -29.69 -16.37
C PHE A 1172 -12.57 -28.65 -16.21
N LYS A 1173 -12.68 -27.48 -16.84
CA LYS A 1173 -11.70 -26.39 -16.67
C LYS A 1173 -11.56 -25.95 -15.21
N ILE A 1174 -12.69 -25.82 -14.49
CA ILE A 1174 -12.70 -25.44 -13.07
C ILE A 1174 -12.02 -26.52 -12.21
N THR A 1175 -12.36 -27.80 -12.45
CA THR A 1175 -11.75 -28.90 -11.71
C THR A 1175 -10.26 -29.03 -11.97
N LEU A 1176 -9.78 -28.84 -13.21
CA LEU A 1176 -8.35 -28.88 -13.53
C LEU A 1176 -7.55 -27.87 -12.72
N LYS A 1177 -7.96 -26.61 -12.72
CA LYS A 1177 -7.29 -25.57 -11.94
C LYS A 1177 -7.29 -25.88 -10.44
N THR A 1178 -8.42 -26.36 -9.92
CA THR A 1178 -8.55 -26.69 -8.50
C THR A 1178 -7.60 -27.83 -8.10
N LEU A 1179 -7.48 -28.86 -8.96
CA LEU A 1179 -6.56 -29.97 -8.75
C LEU A 1179 -5.10 -29.52 -8.82
N GLU A 1180 -4.76 -28.58 -9.72
CA GLU A 1180 -3.41 -28.00 -9.80
C GLU A 1180 -3.06 -27.18 -8.55
N ASP A 1181 -3.94 -26.29 -8.12
CA ASP A 1181 -3.75 -25.46 -6.93
C ASP A 1181 -3.62 -26.33 -5.66
N ASP A 1182 -4.42 -27.40 -5.55
CA ASP A 1182 -4.35 -28.34 -4.43
C ASP A 1182 -3.05 -29.14 -4.43
N LEU A 1183 -2.58 -29.59 -5.60
CA LEU A 1183 -1.31 -30.30 -5.75
C LEU A 1183 -0.13 -29.43 -5.28
N LEU A 1184 -0.09 -28.17 -5.72
CA LEU A 1184 0.98 -27.22 -5.38
C LEU A 1184 0.91 -26.77 -3.92
N LYS A 1185 -0.29 -26.57 -3.39
CA LYS A 1185 -0.52 -26.22 -1.98
C LYS A 1185 -0.06 -27.35 -1.05
N ARG A 1186 -0.41 -28.60 -1.35
CA ARG A 1186 -0.03 -29.76 -0.55
C ARG A 1186 1.49 -29.94 -0.53
N LEU A 1187 2.14 -29.85 -1.69
CA LEU A 1187 3.59 -29.99 -1.80
C LEU A 1187 4.35 -28.86 -1.11
N SER A 1188 3.89 -27.61 -1.23
CA SER A 1188 4.49 -26.46 -0.54
C SER A 1188 4.27 -26.50 0.98
N SER A 1189 3.13 -27.00 1.45
CA SER A 1189 2.81 -27.16 2.88
C SER A 1189 3.45 -28.37 3.56
N ALA A 1190 3.97 -29.34 2.78
CA ALA A 1190 4.61 -30.53 3.32
C ALA A 1190 5.83 -30.16 4.21
N GLY A 1191 6.01 -30.86 5.32
CA GLY A 1191 7.17 -30.68 6.20
C GLY A 1191 8.50 -31.04 5.52
N PRO A 1192 9.62 -30.90 6.24
CA PRO A 1192 10.95 -31.27 5.72
C PRO A 1192 11.05 -32.75 5.33
N ASP A 1193 10.24 -33.63 5.92
CA ASP A 1193 10.21 -35.07 5.62
C ASP A 1193 8.94 -35.49 4.86
N ILE A 1194 8.99 -35.36 3.53
CA ILE A 1194 7.88 -35.68 2.61
C ILE A 1194 7.67 -37.20 2.47
N LEU A 1195 8.72 -37.99 2.70
CA LEU A 1195 8.72 -39.44 2.47
C LEU A 1195 8.03 -40.22 3.59
N SER A 1196 7.89 -39.61 4.77
CA SER A 1196 7.13 -40.17 5.89
C SER A 1196 5.60 -40.17 5.69
N ASP A 1197 5.06 -39.31 4.82
CA ASP A 1197 3.62 -39.16 4.59
C ASP A 1197 3.17 -39.92 3.33
N SER A 1198 2.93 -41.21 3.50
CA SER A 1198 2.45 -42.08 2.41
C SER A 1198 1.07 -41.67 1.86
N ALA A 1199 0.23 -41.06 2.70
CA ALA A 1199 -1.10 -40.58 2.30
C ALA A 1199 -0.99 -39.37 1.37
N LEU A 1200 -0.02 -38.48 1.61
CA LEU A 1200 0.27 -37.36 0.73
C LEU A 1200 0.67 -37.84 -0.68
N VAL A 1201 1.58 -38.82 -0.79
CA VAL A 1201 2.05 -39.33 -2.09
C VAL A 1201 0.94 -39.99 -2.90
N ILE A 1202 0.11 -40.83 -2.28
CA ILE A 1202 -1.02 -41.49 -2.96
C ILE A 1202 -2.07 -40.47 -3.42
N ASN A 1203 -2.33 -39.44 -2.60
CA ASN A 1203 -3.25 -38.36 -2.98
C ASN A 1203 -2.70 -37.50 -4.13
N LEU A 1204 -1.38 -37.28 -4.20
CA LEU A 1204 -0.75 -36.57 -5.32
C LEU A 1204 -0.84 -37.37 -6.63
N GLU A 1205 -0.62 -38.69 -6.59
CA GLU A 1205 -0.78 -39.57 -7.76
C GLU A 1205 -2.22 -39.58 -8.28
N THR A 1206 -3.19 -39.71 -7.37
CA THR A 1206 -4.62 -39.71 -7.74
C THR A 1206 -5.06 -38.35 -8.30
N THR A 1207 -4.59 -37.24 -7.72
CA THR A 1207 -4.83 -35.88 -8.23
C THR A 1207 -4.28 -35.72 -9.64
N LYS A 1208 -3.04 -36.16 -9.89
CA LYS A 1208 -2.42 -36.13 -11.23
C LYS A 1208 -3.18 -36.98 -12.24
N LYS A 1209 -3.52 -38.23 -11.88
CA LYS A 1209 -4.24 -39.13 -12.78
C LYS A 1209 -5.61 -38.57 -13.16
N THR A 1210 -6.31 -38.02 -12.18
CA THR A 1210 -7.62 -37.37 -12.40
C THR A 1210 -7.48 -36.15 -13.32
N ALA A 1211 -6.44 -35.34 -13.16
CA ALA A 1211 -6.18 -34.20 -14.05
C ALA A 1211 -5.91 -34.65 -15.50
N ALA A 1212 -5.07 -35.67 -15.70
CA ALA A 1212 -4.78 -36.21 -17.05
C ALA A 1212 -6.04 -36.81 -17.72
N ASP A 1213 -6.87 -37.53 -16.97
CA ASP A 1213 -8.13 -38.09 -17.49
C ASP A 1213 -9.11 -36.98 -17.90
N ILE A 1214 -9.14 -35.87 -17.16
CA ILE A 1214 -9.97 -34.70 -17.50
C ILE A 1214 -9.44 -33.97 -18.73
N GLU A 1215 -8.12 -33.82 -18.89
CA GLU A 1215 -7.52 -33.20 -20.08
C GLU A 1215 -7.91 -33.95 -21.37
N ILE A 1216 -7.87 -35.28 -21.35
CA ILE A 1216 -8.31 -36.11 -22.49
C ILE A 1216 -9.78 -35.84 -22.81
N LYS A 1217 -10.65 -35.83 -21.79
CA LYS A 1217 -12.09 -35.55 -21.96
C LYS A 1217 -12.38 -34.14 -22.45
N VAL A 1218 -11.59 -33.15 -22.05
CA VAL A 1218 -11.70 -31.77 -22.55
C VAL A 1218 -11.39 -31.74 -24.05
N GLU A 1219 -10.37 -32.47 -24.50
CA GLU A 1219 -10.00 -32.51 -25.92
C GLU A 1219 -11.07 -33.24 -26.78
N GLU A 1220 -11.60 -34.37 -26.31
CA GLU A 1220 -12.74 -35.05 -26.93
C GLU A 1220 -13.99 -34.14 -26.98
N GLY A 1221 -14.20 -33.37 -25.90
CA GLY A 1221 -15.25 -32.36 -25.81
C GLY A 1221 -15.11 -31.29 -26.88
N LYS A 1222 -13.91 -30.76 -27.13
CA LYS A 1222 -13.67 -29.76 -28.19
C LYS A 1222 -14.03 -30.30 -29.58
N ILE A 1223 -13.59 -31.52 -29.90
CA ILE A 1223 -13.90 -32.17 -31.17
C ILE A 1223 -15.42 -32.31 -31.35
N THR A 1224 -16.12 -32.69 -30.28
CA THR A 1224 -17.58 -32.82 -30.29
C THR A 1224 -18.27 -31.46 -30.43
N ALA A 1225 -17.76 -30.41 -29.81
CA ALA A 1225 -18.29 -29.05 -29.93
C ALA A 1225 -18.20 -28.53 -31.37
N VAL A 1226 -17.07 -28.75 -32.05
CA VAL A 1226 -16.90 -28.36 -33.47
C VAL A 1226 -17.95 -29.02 -34.36
N LYS A 1227 -18.21 -30.32 -34.19
CA LYS A 1227 -19.23 -31.04 -34.97
C LYS A 1227 -20.65 -30.51 -34.71
N ILE A 1228 -20.94 -30.13 -33.47
CA ILE A 1228 -22.24 -29.53 -33.11
C ILE A 1228 -22.37 -28.15 -33.73
N ASP A 1229 -21.32 -27.33 -33.68
CA ASP A 1229 -21.31 -25.99 -34.25
C ASP A 1229 -21.46 -26.04 -35.77
N GLU A 1230 -20.79 -26.96 -36.49
CA GLU A 1230 -21.01 -27.20 -37.93
C GLU A 1230 -22.48 -27.52 -38.28
N ALA A 1231 -23.19 -28.25 -37.41
CA ALA A 1231 -24.62 -28.53 -37.60
C ALA A 1231 -25.49 -27.29 -37.32
N ARG A 1232 -25.09 -26.44 -36.35
CA ARG A 1232 -25.75 -25.17 -36.03
C ARG A 1232 -25.56 -24.14 -37.14
N GLU A 1233 -24.39 -24.08 -37.78
CA GLU A 1233 -24.08 -23.13 -38.87
C GLU A 1233 -25.10 -23.15 -40.01
N ARG A 1234 -25.74 -24.30 -40.27
CA ARG A 1234 -26.80 -24.42 -41.29
C ARG A 1234 -28.00 -23.51 -41.03
N TYR A 1235 -28.26 -23.19 -39.77
CA TYR A 1235 -29.34 -22.31 -39.33
C TYR A 1235 -28.88 -20.86 -39.14
N ARG A 1236 -27.58 -20.56 -39.26
CA ARG A 1236 -27.05 -19.21 -39.09
C ARG A 1236 -27.69 -18.23 -40.07
N LEU A 1237 -27.90 -18.61 -41.33
CA LEU A 1237 -28.57 -17.75 -42.32
C LEU A 1237 -29.97 -17.29 -41.86
N VAL A 1238 -30.74 -18.18 -41.22
CA VAL A 1238 -32.06 -17.85 -40.66
C VAL A 1238 -31.90 -16.88 -39.48
N ALA A 1239 -30.92 -17.13 -38.61
CA ALA A 1239 -30.59 -16.24 -37.49
C ALA A 1239 -30.13 -14.85 -37.97
N THR A 1240 -29.30 -14.76 -39.01
CA THR A 1240 -28.84 -13.49 -39.61
C THR A 1240 -30.02 -12.70 -40.20
N ILE A 1241 -30.93 -13.37 -40.92
CA ILE A 1241 -32.14 -12.73 -41.49
C ILE A 1241 -33.04 -12.22 -40.37
N CYS A 1242 -33.27 -13.02 -39.31
CA CYS A 1242 -34.06 -12.59 -38.16
C CYS A 1242 -33.43 -11.39 -37.44
N THR A 1243 -32.10 -11.39 -37.29
CA THR A 1243 -31.32 -10.30 -36.69
C THR A 1243 -31.52 -8.99 -37.47
N ASN A 1244 -31.44 -9.04 -38.80
CA ASN A 1244 -31.63 -7.87 -39.66
C ASN A 1244 -33.07 -7.32 -39.59
N ASN A 1245 -34.09 -8.19 -39.64
CA ASN A 1245 -35.50 -7.80 -39.56
C ASN A 1245 -35.87 -7.15 -38.22
N ILE A 1246 -35.33 -7.66 -37.10
CA ILE A 1246 -35.55 -7.08 -35.77
C ILE A 1246 -34.92 -5.69 -35.70
N ARG A 1247 -33.72 -5.51 -36.26
CA ARG A 1247 -33.03 -4.22 -36.29
C ARG A 1247 -33.78 -3.18 -37.12
N GLU A 1248 -34.32 -3.53 -38.29
CA GLU A 1248 -35.12 -2.62 -39.11
C GLU A 1248 -36.37 -2.15 -38.36
N LYS A 1249 -37.09 -3.06 -37.67
CA LYS A 1249 -38.25 -2.70 -36.85
C LYS A 1249 -37.89 -1.80 -35.68
N ILE A 1250 -36.76 -2.04 -35.01
CA ILE A 1250 -36.28 -1.19 -33.90
C ILE A 1250 -35.89 0.21 -34.42
N THR A 1251 -35.23 0.28 -35.57
CA THR A 1251 -34.79 1.57 -36.17
C THR A 1251 -36.00 2.41 -36.61
N LEU A 1252 -37.04 1.77 -37.18
CA LEU A 1252 -38.32 2.41 -37.49
C LEU A 1252 -39.05 2.92 -36.25
N PHE A 1253 -39.01 2.18 -35.13
CA PHE A 1253 -39.67 2.56 -33.89
C PHE A 1253 -38.98 3.76 -33.21
N VAL A 1254 -37.64 3.83 -33.26
CA VAL A 1254 -36.83 4.92 -32.70
C VAL A 1254 -36.85 6.20 -33.55
N SER A 1255 -37.25 6.12 -34.83
CA SER A 1255 -37.42 7.31 -35.68
C SER A 1255 -38.84 7.90 -35.63
N LEU A 1256 -39.78 7.19 -35.02
CA LEU A 1256 -41.18 7.61 -34.81
C LEU A 1256 -41.44 8.22 -33.42
N HIS A 1257 -40.48 8.19 -32.51
CA HIS A 1257 -40.50 8.76 -31.15
C HIS A 1257 -39.24 9.58 -30.94
#